data_AF-A0A6D2I1H5-F1
#
_entry.id   AF-A0A6D2I1H5-F1
#
_cell.length_a   1.000
_cell.length_b   1.000
_cell.length_c   1.000
_cell.angle_alpha   90.00
_cell.angle_beta   90.00
_cell.angle_gamma   90.00
#
_symmetry.space_group_name_H-M   'P 1'
#
loop_
_entity.id
_entity.type
_entity.pdbx_description
1 polymer ?
#
loop_
_entity_poly.entity_id
_entity_poly.type
_entity_poly.pdbx_seq_one_letter_code
_entity_poly.pdbx_strand_id
1 'polypeptide(L)'
;MRRIIGSLSSLATEKLSSSSSSYSRCQSRQIFSACSSSSQRNAGSKLSEALPGNRIKWASLGSVRNSQFASGFTPLKPKPLDSIMDLNRAKSKSPEELTSAWDDYHLGRGHIGITMKAKLYRLLEQRASECRYFVIPLWRGNGYVTMFAQVEAPHMIFTGLEDYKARGTQAAPYLTTTFYTELVETNDLVLIRGDVVFTSKLTDEEAKWLMETAQSFYLNDSRYKLLERFNKQTQDFEFKDLTKVVKTKSSPRLSLFILLHSKHHLLPQSSAMSEHQSEEVQQIEKLYEFSERLNASKDKSQNVEDYEGIIKMSKTSMKAKQLASQLIPRYFKFFPSLSTDAFNAHMDCIDDGDLGVRVQAIRGLPLFCKDTPDIISKIVDVLVQLLNTEESVERDAVHKALMSLLRQDPKVSLTALFTHAGVTPTDDQIREKVLNFVKDKVFPVKGELLKPQEVMERHITDLIKQSLEDVTGGEFQMFMDFLTSLSIFGGKAPKERMQELVEIIEGQADLNAQFNVLDSDHIDRFISCLQLALPFFARGAPSSRFLSYLNTHIMPVFDKLPGERKLDLLKALADISPYTTAQEARQMLPSMVDLLKKYMPAKKTGEEMKYTYVECLLYAFHHLAHKVPNATNSLCGYKIVTGQPSDRLGEDFSELNKDFTERLTIVEDLTKAMMKKLTQGMSEHNKAMSAAKTDEEKASVKTKKQSTTTELRTCNNILAMTKPLHAKVPSFIGDTNMNLSWKEATKPLASTTATTTIGGKRPGNSNNGSGNNVAAKRVRGSGGVQQSQLVNKAFEGIASYGVGRGGNRSGGRRGGGRGGRGQGRGHW
;
A
#
# COMPACT_ATOMS: atom_id res chain seq x y z
N MET A 1 11.09 1.43 -31.37
CA MET A 1 12.18 0.44 -31.19
C MET A 1 13.34 0.59 -32.19
N ARG A 2 13.16 0.48 -33.52
CA ARG A 2 14.28 0.52 -34.51
C ARG A 2 15.22 1.75 -34.46
N ARG A 3 14.72 2.96 -34.15
CA ARG A 3 15.57 4.16 -33.92
C ARG A 3 16.40 4.08 -32.62
N ILE A 4 15.85 3.48 -31.57
CA ILE A 4 16.54 3.28 -30.29
C ILE A 4 17.64 2.22 -30.45
N ILE A 5 17.34 1.16 -31.21
CA ILE A 5 18.26 0.07 -31.57
C ILE A 5 19.50 0.60 -32.31
N GLY A 6 19.34 1.48 -33.30
CA GLY A 6 20.47 2.08 -34.02
C GLY A 6 21.40 2.96 -33.17
N SER A 7 20.88 3.57 -32.08
CA SER A 7 21.68 4.35 -31.13
C SER A 7 22.39 3.49 -30.07
N LEU A 8 21.93 2.26 -29.86
CA LEU A 8 22.47 1.32 -28.88
C LEU A 8 23.61 0.51 -29.49
N SER A 9 23.47 0.13 -30.75
CA SER A 9 24.54 -0.51 -31.52
C SER A 9 25.77 0.40 -31.65
N SER A 10 25.60 1.72 -31.82
CA SER A 10 26.73 2.66 -31.91
C SER A 10 27.43 2.90 -30.57
N LEU A 11 26.69 2.96 -29.46
CA LEU A 11 27.28 3.18 -28.12
C LEU A 11 28.06 1.96 -27.61
N ALA A 12 27.65 0.75 -27.96
CA ALA A 12 28.38 -0.47 -27.61
C ALA A 12 29.73 -0.56 -28.35
N THR A 13 29.81 0.00 -29.58
CA THR A 13 31.06 0.09 -30.35
C THR A 13 31.97 1.26 -29.94
N GLU A 14 31.44 2.36 -29.43
CA GLU A 14 32.22 3.59 -29.16
C GLU A 14 33.03 3.57 -27.85
N LYS A 15 32.77 2.65 -26.91
CA LYS A 15 33.41 2.65 -25.58
C LYS A 15 34.74 1.87 -25.47
N LEU A 16 35.52 1.79 -26.56
CA LEU A 16 36.91 1.29 -26.53
C LEU A 16 37.91 2.18 -27.29
N SER A 17 37.53 3.38 -27.73
CA SER A 17 38.47 4.36 -28.30
C SER A 17 38.32 5.73 -27.64
N SER A 18 39.40 6.21 -27.02
CA SER A 18 39.50 7.52 -26.38
C SER A 18 39.45 8.68 -27.37
N SER A 19 38.68 9.74 -27.04
CA SER A 19 39.11 11.15 -26.88
C SER A 19 38.13 12.24 -27.41
N SER A 20 37.96 13.26 -26.56
CA SER A 20 37.69 14.70 -26.79
C SER A 20 36.43 15.24 -27.49
N SER A 21 35.68 16.04 -26.69
CA SER A 21 35.00 17.34 -26.97
C SER A 21 33.83 17.34 -28.00
N SER A 22 32.80 18.19 -27.97
CA SER A 22 32.60 19.53 -27.40
C SER A 22 31.10 19.82 -27.16
N TYR A 23 30.82 20.78 -26.29
CA TYR A 23 29.52 21.44 -26.05
C TYR A 23 28.88 22.02 -27.32
N SER A 24 27.54 21.94 -27.43
CA SER A 24 26.75 22.99 -28.08
C SER A 24 25.35 23.12 -27.46
N ARG A 25 24.92 24.38 -27.40
CA ARG A 25 23.78 24.95 -26.69
C ARG A 25 22.92 25.64 -27.74
N CYS A 26 21.63 25.34 -27.84
CA CYS A 26 20.62 26.15 -28.56
C CYS A 26 19.23 25.80 -27.98
N GLN A 27 18.63 26.64 -27.15
CA GLN A 27 17.82 27.84 -27.43
C GLN A 27 16.44 27.57 -28.05
N SER A 28 15.46 28.00 -27.25
CA SER A 28 14.03 28.05 -27.42
C SER A 28 13.56 28.72 -28.71
N ARG A 29 12.45 28.21 -29.27
CA ARG A 29 11.47 29.03 -30.00
C ARG A 29 10.05 28.56 -29.67
N GLN A 30 9.31 29.45 -29.01
CA GLN A 30 7.85 29.48 -29.05
C GLN A 30 7.39 29.93 -30.45
N ILE A 31 6.17 29.54 -30.87
CA ILE A 31 5.12 30.38 -31.49
C ILE A 31 3.84 29.53 -31.73
N PHE A 32 2.76 29.96 -31.07
CA PHE A 32 1.31 30.01 -31.41
C PHE A 32 0.65 29.08 -32.46
N SER A 33 -0.46 28.42 -32.05
CA SER A 33 -1.86 28.82 -32.32
C SER A 33 -2.83 27.65 -32.53
N ALA A 34 -3.90 27.69 -31.73
CA ALA A 34 -5.21 27.06 -31.81
C ALA A 34 -5.72 26.52 -33.18
N CYS A 35 -6.35 25.35 -33.13
CA CYS A 35 -7.62 25.10 -33.81
C CYS A 35 -8.45 24.07 -33.03
N SER A 36 -9.57 24.56 -32.51
CA SER A 36 -10.71 23.81 -31.99
C SER A 36 -11.42 23.00 -33.08
N SER A 37 -11.80 21.77 -32.76
CA SER A 37 -12.96 21.15 -33.42
C SER A 37 -13.71 20.24 -32.43
N SER A 38 -14.91 20.67 -32.11
CA SER A 38 -15.95 19.91 -31.45
C SER A 38 -16.67 19.01 -32.47
N SER A 39 -16.95 17.77 -32.09
CA SER A 39 -18.08 17.02 -32.64
C SER A 39 -18.50 15.93 -31.65
N GLN A 40 -19.59 16.23 -30.96
CA GLN A 40 -20.42 15.29 -30.24
C GLN A 40 -21.04 14.27 -31.20
N ARG A 41 -21.10 12.99 -30.80
CA ARG A 41 -22.30 12.16 -31.01
C ARG A 41 -22.57 11.29 -29.78
N ASN A 42 -23.75 11.51 -29.22
CA ASN A 42 -24.44 10.75 -28.18
C ASN A 42 -25.06 9.46 -28.73
N ALA A 43 -25.01 8.38 -27.93
CA ALA A 43 -26.07 7.39 -27.66
C ALA A 43 -25.47 6.38 -26.65
N GLY A 44 -26.09 5.95 -25.54
CA GLY A 44 -27.44 6.06 -25.03
C GLY A 44 -27.93 4.70 -24.48
N SER A 45 -27.88 4.53 -23.14
CA SER A 45 -28.57 3.50 -22.30
C SER A 45 -27.96 2.06 -22.29
N LYS A 46 -27.99 1.25 -21.21
CA LYS A 46 -28.86 1.17 -20.02
C LYS A 46 -28.26 0.25 -18.92
N LEU A 47 -28.66 0.50 -17.66
CA LEU A 47 -28.35 -0.20 -16.40
C LEU A 47 -28.71 -1.71 -16.35
N SER A 48 -28.05 -2.45 -15.43
CA SER A 48 -28.74 -3.21 -14.37
C SER A 48 -27.85 -3.48 -13.15
N GLU A 49 -28.44 -3.28 -11.96
CA GLU A 49 -27.95 -3.51 -10.60
C GLU A 49 -27.90 -5.00 -10.22
N ALA A 50 -27.07 -5.39 -9.23
CA ALA A 50 -27.49 -6.25 -8.11
C ALA A 50 -26.37 -6.48 -7.06
N LEU A 51 -26.62 -6.00 -5.85
CA LEU A 51 -26.23 -6.53 -4.52
C LEU A 51 -27.45 -6.22 -3.61
N PRO A 52 -27.75 -6.89 -2.46
CA PRO A 52 -26.78 -7.30 -1.44
C PRO A 52 -27.10 -8.49 -0.49
N GLY A 53 -26.06 -8.88 0.27
CA GLY A 53 -25.96 -9.32 1.68
C GLY A 53 -27.12 -9.97 2.48
N ASN A 54 -26.74 -10.95 3.32
CA ASN A 54 -27.48 -11.31 4.54
C ASN A 54 -26.53 -11.66 5.72
N ARG A 55 -26.87 -11.18 6.92
CA ARG A 55 -26.34 -11.60 8.25
C ARG A 55 -27.53 -12.20 9.02
N ILE A 56 -27.37 -13.17 9.95
CA ILE A 56 -27.40 -12.95 11.43
C ILE A 56 -27.50 -14.31 12.22
N LYS A 57 -26.83 -14.35 13.39
CA LYS A 57 -27.05 -15.07 14.70
C LYS A 57 -26.71 -16.56 14.98
N TRP A 58 -26.31 -16.73 16.25
CA TRP A 58 -25.87 -17.90 17.02
C TRP A 58 -27.03 -18.62 17.76
N ALA A 59 -26.93 -19.95 17.96
CA ALA A 59 -27.27 -20.69 19.21
C ALA A 59 -26.87 -22.19 19.12
N SER A 60 -26.56 -22.78 20.28
CA SER A 60 -25.96 -24.11 20.53
C SER A 60 -26.93 -25.30 20.56
N LEU A 61 -26.39 -26.53 20.35
CA LEU A 61 -26.68 -27.86 20.97
C LEU A 61 -26.14 -28.93 20.00
N GLY A 62 -25.14 -29.76 20.30
CA GLY A 62 -25.19 -30.93 21.17
C GLY A 62 -24.27 -32.02 20.57
N SER A 63 -23.57 -32.74 21.45
CA SER A 63 -22.37 -33.56 21.22
C SER A 63 -22.63 -34.97 20.65
N VAL A 64 -21.71 -35.50 19.82
CA VAL A 64 -21.13 -36.86 20.01
C VAL A 64 -19.64 -36.84 19.63
N ARG A 65 -18.81 -37.35 20.55
CA ARG A 65 -17.35 -37.39 20.57
C ARG A 65 -16.76 -38.32 19.51
N ASN A 66 -15.70 -37.88 18.85
CA ASN A 66 -14.53 -38.71 18.52
C ASN A 66 -13.24 -37.87 18.72
N SER A 67 -12.27 -38.48 19.41
CA SER A 67 -10.91 -38.06 19.81
C SER A 67 -10.47 -36.60 19.53
N GLN A 68 -10.28 -35.80 20.59
CA GLN A 68 -9.82 -34.41 20.52
C GLN A 68 -8.33 -34.28 20.90
N PHE A 69 -7.58 -33.56 20.07
CA PHE A 69 -6.33 -32.90 20.46
C PHE A 69 -6.57 -31.91 21.62
N ALA A 70 -5.51 -31.62 22.40
CA ALA A 70 -5.55 -30.82 23.62
C ALA A 70 -6.29 -29.47 23.46
N SER A 71 -7.08 -29.11 24.48
CA SER A 71 -7.87 -27.87 24.54
C SER A 71 -6.99 -26.62 24.33
N GLY A 72 -7.16 -25.93 23.22
CA GLY A 72 -6.50 -24.65 22.94
C GLY A 72 -6.17 -24.37 21.47
N PHE A 73 -6.15 -25.40 20.61
CA PHE A 73 -5.92 -25.24 19.17
C PHE A 73 -6.92 -26.11 18.40
N THR A 74 -8.00 -25.51 17.89
CA THR A 74 -8.67 -26.07 16.72
C THR A 74 -7.77 -25.78 15.54
N PRO A 75 -7.27 -26.79 14.78
CA PRO A 75 -6.84 -26.55 13.41
C PRO A 75 -7.96 -25.74 12.78
N LEU A 76 -7.64 -24.58 12.20
CA LEU A 76 -8.61 -23.79 11.42
C LEU A 76 -9.41 -24.80 10.61
N LYS A 77 -10.71 -24.96 10.88
CA LYS A 77 -11.54 -25.94 10.16
C LYS A 77 -11.26 -25.69 8.68
N PRO A 78 -10.66 -26.64 7.96
CA PRO A 78 -10.25 -26.40 6.60
C PRO A 78 -11.49 -25.98 5.82
N LYS A 79 -11.36 -24.93 5.02
CA LYS A 79 -12.45 -24.55 4.11
C LYS A 79 -12.67 -25.75 3.19
N PRO A 80 -13.87 -26.35 3.16
CA PRO A 80 -14.11 -27.46 2.25
C PRO A 80 -13.93 -26.97 0.80
N LEU A 81 -13.48 -27.85 -0.11
CA LEU A 81 -13.12 -27.43 -1.47
C LEU A 81 -14.30 -26.80 -2.21
N ASP A 82 -15.51 -27.28 -1.96
CA ASP A 82 -16.78 -26.74 -2.50
C ASP A 82 -17.05 -25.28 -2.13
N SER A 83 -16.48 -24.79 -1.01
CA SER A 83 -16.52 -23.38 -0.62
C SER A 83 -15.49 -22.50 -1.34
N ILE A 84 -14.53 -23.13 -2.03
CA ILE A 84 -13.45 -22.47 -2.77
C ILE A 84 -13.72 -22.53 -4.28
N MET A 85 -14.20 -23.67 -4.78
CA MET A 85 -14.43 -23.93 -6.20
C MET A 85 -15.68 -24.79 -6.41
N ASP A 86 -16.44 -24.50 -7.47
CA ASP A 86 -17.58 -25.31 -7.90
C ASP A 86 -17.11 -26.67 -8.41
N LEU A 87 -17.36 -27.72 -7.62
CA LEU A 87 -16.92 -29.08 -7.92
C LEU A 87 -17.61 -29.67 -9.15
N ASN A 88 -18.86 -29.30 -9.44
CA ASN A 88 -19.57 -29.84 -10.60
C ASN A 88 -18.95 -29.33 -11.89
N ARG A 89 -18.59 -28.04 -11.91
CA ARG A 89 -17.89 -27.42 -13.03
C ARG A 89 -16.41 -27.82 -13.09
N ALA A 90 -15.78 -28.09 -11.95
CA ALA A 90 -14.38 -28.51 -11.90
C ALA A 90 -14.17 -29.90 -12.51
N LYS A 91 -15.07 -30.84 -12.24
CA LYS A 91 -14.97 -32.22 -12.76
C LYS A 91 -14.95 -32.32 -14.28
N SER A 92 -15.57 -31.36 -15.00
CA SER A 92 -15.62 -31.35 -16.46
C SER A 92 -14.43 -30.64 -17.13
N LYS A 93 -13.48 -30.10 -16.36
CA LYS A 93 -12.32 -29.34 -16.89
C LYS A 93 -11.06 -30.18 -17.02
N SER A 94 -10.10 -29.71 -17.82
CA SER A 94 -8.79 -30.38 -17.91
C SER A 94 -7.94 -30.13 -16.65
N PRO A 95 -6.98 -31.02 -16.30
CA PRO A 95 -6.06 -30.81 -15.19
C PRO A 95 -5.23 -29.53 -15.32
N GLU A 96 -4.89 -29.11 -16.54
CA GLU A 96 -4.16 -27.88 -16.84
C GLU A 96 -5.01 -26.64 -16.52
N GLU A 97 -6.27 -26.64 -16.95
CA GLU A 97 -7.22 -25.55 -16.65
C GLU A 97 -7.50 -25.43 -15.15
N LEU A 98 -7.61 -26.57 -14.46
CA LEU A 98 -7.79 -26.61 -13.00
C LEU A 98 -6.56 -26.10 -12.26
N THR A 99 -5.36 -26.45 -12.73
CA THR A 99 -4.10 -25.95 -12.16
C THR A 99 -4.00 -24.44 -12.35
N SER A 100 -4.28 -23.92 -13.55
CA SER A 100 -4.29 -22.47 -13.80
C SER A 100 -5.30 -21.76 -12.91
N ALA A 101 -6.54 -22.26 -12.85
CA ALA A 101 -7.59 -21.65 -12.04
C ALA A 101 -7.24 -21.67 -10.53
N TRP A 102 -6.58 -22.73 -10.06
CA TRP A 102 -6.13 -22.85 -8.68
C TRP A 102 -5.00 -21.87 -8.34
N ASP A 103 -4.04 -21.71 -9.24
CA ASP A 103 -2.93 -20.77 -9.11
C ASP A 103 -3.43 -19.32 -9.13
N ASP A 104 -4.31 -18.98 -10.07
CA ASP A 104 -4.91 -17.64 -10.21
C ASP A 104 -5.79 -17.29 -9.00
N TYR A 105 -6.52 -18.26 -8.45
CA TYR A 105 -7.33 -18.03 -7.25
C TYR A 105 -6.47 -17.68 -6.04
N HIS A 106 -5.29 -18.27 -5.87
CA HIS A 106 -4.45 -17.97 -4.70
C HIS A 106 -3.49 -16.80 -4.91
N LEU A 107 -3.28 -16.36 -6.16
CA LEU A 107 -2.44 -15.22 -6.51
C LEU A 107 -2.90 -13.93 -5.80
N GLY A 108 -2.01 -13.33 -5.02
CA GLY A 108 -2.26 -12.07 -4.32
C GLY A 108 -3.22 -12.14 -3.13
N ARG A 109 -3.69 -13.33 -2.73
CA ARG A 109 -4.66 -13.52 -1.63
C ARG A 109 -4.02 -13.95 -0.29
N GLY A 110 -2.69 -13.94 -0.18
CA GLY A 110 -1.96 -14.34 1.05
C GLY A 110 -2.05 -15.84 1.35
N HIS A 111 -2.21 -16.65 0.30
CA HIS A 111 -2.33 -18.10 0.36
C HIS A 111 -1.48 -18.73 -0.75
N ILE A 112 -1.07 -19.98 -0.55
CA ILE A 112 -0.17 -20.67 -1.47
C ILE A 112 -0.92 -21.80 -2.16
N GLY A 113 -1.16 -21.66 -3.46
CA GLY A 113 -1.68 -22.72 -4.32
C GLY A 113 -0.55 -23.56 -4.90
N ILE A 114 -0.66 -24.89 -4.78
CA ILE A 114 0.17 -25.89 -5.48
C ILE A 114 -0.76 -27.03 -5.93
N THR A 115 -0.41 -27.75 -6.98
CA THR A 115 -1.12 -28.97 -7.42
C THR A 115 -0.18 -30.16 -7.51
N MET A 116 -0.71 -31.39 -7.38
CA MET A 116 0.05 -32.62 -7.58
C MET A 116 -0.81 -33.73 -8.18
N LYS A 117 -0.20 -34.66 -8.93
CA LYS A 117 -0.90 -35.84 -9.47
C LYS A 117 -1.31 -36.80 -8.35
N ALA A 118 -2.43 -37.49 -8.50
CA ALA A 118 -2.95 -38.37 -7.45
C ALA A 118 -1.97 -39.50 -7.07
N LYS A 119 -1.24 -40.06 -8.04
CA LYS A 119 -0.21 -41.08 -7.77
C LYS A 119 0.90 -40.59 -6.83
N LEU A 120 1.31 -39.32 -6.97
CA LEU A 120 2.33 -38.73 -6.11
C LEU A 120 1.77 -38.46 -4.70
N TYR A 121 0.54 -37.99 -4.61
CA TYR A 121 -0.12 -37.81 -3.32
C TYR A 121 -0.22 -39.13 -2.54
N ARG A 122 -0.65 -40.21 -3.19
CA ARG A 122 -0.73 -41.55 -2.56
C ARG A 122 0.63 -42.01 -2.04
N LEU A 123 1.71 -41.77 -2.78
CA LEU A 123 3.07 -42.08 -2.33
C LEU A 123 3.47 -41.24 -1.11
N LEU A 124 3.17 -39.94 -1.14
CA LEU A 124 3.43 -39.03 -0.01
C LEU A 124 2.65 -39.46 1.23
N GLU A 125 1.35 -39.76 1.09
CA GLU A 125 0.48 -40.21 2.16
C GLU A 125 0.95 -41.52 2.77
N GLN A 126 1.29 -42.52 1.95
CA GLN A 126 1.83 -43.80 2.40
C GLN A 126 3.11 -43.58 3.22
N ARG A 127 4.06 -42.79 2.70
CA ARG A 127 5.33 -42.52 3.37
C ARG A 127 5.17 -41.69 4.65
N ALA A 128 4.26 -40.72 4.63
CA ALA A 128 3.92 -39.92 5.79
C ALA A 128 3.26 -40.75 6.90
N SER A 129 2.50 -41.80 6.55
CA SER A 129 1.87 -42.68 7.53
C SER A 129 2.90 -43.39 8.43
N GLU A 130 4.05 -43.76 7.85
CA GLU A 130 5.18 -44.39 8.53
C GLU A 130 6.15 -43.38 9.17
N CYS A 131 6.33 -42.22 8.52
CA CYS A 131 7.30 -41.21 8.92
C CYS A 131 6.64 -39.83 8.99
N ARG A 132 6.07 -39.49 10.15
CA ARG A 132 5.21 -38.29 10.32
C ARG A 132 5.98 -37.01 10.61
N TYR A 133 7.22 -37.10 11.07
CA TYR A 133 7.96 -35.96 11.60
C TYR A 133 9.19 -35.65 10.76
N PHE A 134 9.50 -34.37 10.59
CA PHE A 134 10.76 -33.99 9.95
C PHE A 134 11.23 -32.61 10.39
N VAL A 135 12.50 -32.30 10.13
CA VAL A 135 13.07 -30.97 10.31
C VAL A 135 13.61 -30.44 9.00
N ILE A 136 13.44 -29.15 8.73
CA ILE A 136 13.87 -28.51 7.48
C ILE A 136 14.61 -27.20 7.83
N PRO A 137 15.88 -27.02 7.43
CA PRO A 137 16.59 -25.75 7.61
C PRO A 137 16.12 -24.72 6.57
N LEU A 138 15.46 -23.66 7.03
CA LEU A 138 15.08 -22.49 6.23
C LEU A 138 16.19 -21.42 6.31
N TRP A 139 16.93 -21.22 5.23
CA TRP A 139 18.09 -20.31 5.19
C TRP A 139 17.67 -18.83 5.20
N ARG A 140 18.33 -18.03 6.05
CA ARG A 140 18.15 -16.57 6.18
C ARG A 140 19.51 -15.90 6.32
N GLY A 141 19.92 -15.14 5.30
CA GLY A 141 21.24 -14.52 5.25
C GLY A 141 22.36 -15.56 5.44
N ASN A 142 23.20 -15.37 6.46
CA ASN A 142 24.33 -16.27 6.77
C ASN A 142 23.96 -17.44 7.71
N GLY A 143 22.68 -17.58 8.11
CA GLY A 143 22.21 -18.61 9.04
C GLY A 143 20.95 -19.33 8.54
N TYR A 144 20.36 -20.17 9.39
CA TYR A 144 19.09 -20.84 9.13
C TYR A 144 18.21 -20.89 10.37
N VAL A 145 16.90 -20.95 10.15
CA VAL A 145 15.89 -21.29 11.16
C VAL A 145 15.42 -22.71 10.87
N THR A 146 15.40 -23.58 11.87
CA THR A 146 14.90 -24.95 11.69
C THR A 146 13.39 -24.97 11.85
N MET A 147 12.69 -25.49 10.83
CA MET A 147 11.26 -25.72 10.85
C MET A 147 10.98 -27.18 11.18
N PHE A 148 10.05 -27.42 12.10
CA PHE A 148 9.52 -28.73 12.42
C PHE A 148 8.26 -28.98 11.60
N ALA A 149 8.27 -30.03 10.78
CA ALA A 149 7.16 -30.45 9.95
C ALA A 149 6.47 -31.68 10.56
N GLN A 150 5.15 -31.63 10.66
CA GLN A 150 4.29 -32.72 11.11
C GLN A 150 3.30 -33.04 10.00
N VAL A 151 3.29 -34.27 9.52
CA VAL A 151 2.38 -34.72 8.46
C VAL A 151 1.33 -35.64 9.06
N GLU A 152 0.07 -35.21 8.98
CA GLU A 152 -1.11 -35.96 9.38
C GLU A 152 -2.14 -35.74 8.28
N ALA A 153 -2.08 -36.59 7.24
CA ALA A 153 -2.92 -36.44 6.05
C ALA A 153 -4.41 -36.32 6.45
N PRO A 154 -5.17 -35.36 5.86
CA PRO A 154 -4.84 -34.53 4.70
C PRO A 154 -4.14 -33.20 5.05
N HIS A 155 -3.42 -33.12 6.17
CA HIS A 155 -2.74 -31.91 6.64
C HIS A 155 -1.23 -32.07 6.81
N MET A 156 -0.52 -30.95 6.63
CA MET A 156 0.89 -30.82 6.96
C MET A 156 1.14 -29.49 7.68
N ILE A 157 1.75 -29.55 8.86
CA ILE A 157 1.88 -28.43 9.77
C ILE A 157 3.37 -28.10 9.94
N PHE A 158 3.72 -26.83 9.84
CA PHE A 158 5.08 -26.34 10.03
C PHE A 158 5.16 -25.38 11.20
N THR A 159 6.04 -25.67 12.15
CA THR A 159 6.24 -24.87 13.37
C THR A 159 7.72 -24.56 13.53
N GLY A 160 8.09 -23.37 14.00
CA GLY A 160 9.49 -23.09 14.34
C GLY A 160 9.99 -24.08 15.40
N LEU A 161 11.12 -24.75 15.16
CA LEU A 161 11.60 -25.82 16.04
C LEU A 161 11.83 -25.31 17.48
N GLU A 162 12.40 -24.12 17.64
CA GLU A 162 12.62 -23.51 18.96
C GLU A 162 11.30 -23.24 19.70
N ASP A 163 10.28 -22.79 18.99
CA ASP A 163 8.95 -22.56 19.56
C ASP A 163 8.28 -23.87 19.95
N TYR A 164 8.47 -24.93 19.15
CA TYR A 164 7.99 -26.27 19.46
C TYR A 164 8.74 -26.89 20.66
N LYS A 165 10.06 -26.71 20.77
CA LYS A 165 10.81 -27.15 21.96
C LYS A 165 10.32 -26.43 23.22
N ALA A 166 10.01 -25.14 23.13
CA ALA A 166 9.58 -24.33 24.26
C ALA A 166 8.13 -24.62 24.71
N ARG A 167 7.22 -24.89 23.77
CA ARG A 167 5.77 -24.97 24.04
C ARG A 167 5.12 -26.30 23.66
N GLY A 168 5.86 -27.24 23.09
CA GLY A 168 5.36 -28.52 22.60
C GLY A 168 4.22 -28.34 21.61
N THR A 169 3.17 -29.15 21.76
CA THR A 169 1.96 -29.09 20.94
C THR A 169 1.13 -27.81 21.14
N GLN A 170 1.49 -26.93 22.08
CA GLN A 170 0.87 -25.61 22.26
C GLN A 170 1.58 -24.52 21.43
N ALA A 171 2.66 -24.87 20.71
CA ALA A 171 3.31 -23.96 19.79
C ALA A 171 2.38 -23.70 18.58
N ALA A 172 2.10 -22.44 18.30
CA ALA A 172 1.30 -22.07 17.15
C ALA A 172 2.08 -22.34 15.84
N PRO A 173 1.47 -22.98 14.84
CA PRO A 173 2.15 -23.27 13.58
C PRO A 173 2.38 -21.98 12.80
N TYR A 174 3.46 -21.94 12.03
CA TYR A 174 3.78 -20.81 11.14
C TYR A 174 3.05 -20.97 9.80
N LEU A 175 2.87 -22.21 9.34
CA LEU A 175 2.21 -22.58 8.09
C LEU A 175 1.41 -23.87 8.30
N THR A 176 0.19 -23.91 7.75
CA THR A 176 -0.62 -25.13 7.65
C THR A 176 -0.91 -25.41 6.19
N THR A 177 -0.77 -26.66 5.76
CA THR A 177 -1.04 -27.12 4.41
C THR A 177 -2.20 -28.11 4.44
N THR A 178 -3.13 -27.97 3.50
CA THR A 178 -4.28 -28.87 3.30
C THR A 178 -4.25 -29.46 1.90
N PHE A 179 -4.46 -30.78 1.80
CA PHE A 179 -4.54 -31.53 0.55
C PHE A 179 -6.01 -31.87 0.25
N TYR A 180 -6.52 -31.38 -0.88
CA TYR A 180 -7.88 -31.63 -1.36
C TYR A 180 -7.86 -32.77 -2.39
N THR A 181 -8.56 -33.85 -2.09
CA THR A 181 -8.54 -35.12 -2.84
C THR A 181 -9.80 -35.36 -3.67
N GLU A 182 -10.75 -34.42 -3.64
CA GLU A 182 -12.07 -34.51 -4.29
C GLU A 182 -12.00 -34.64 -5.82
N LEU A 183 -10.86 -34.29 -6.44
CA LEU A 183 -10.62 -34.35 -7.90
C LEU A 183 -9.66 -35.48 -8.32
N VAL A 184 -9.30 -36.37 -7.38
CA VAL A 184 -8.41 -37.51 -7.66
C VAL A 184 -9.00 -38.47 -8.68
N GLU A 185 -10.28 -38.82 -8.52
CA GLU A 185 -10.94 -39.82 -9.39
C GLU A 185 -11.27 -39.27 -10.77
N THR A 186 -11.64 -37.99 -10.85
CA THR A 186 -12.13 -37.37 -12.08
C THR A 186 -11.04 -36.72 -12.92
N ASN A 187 -9.99 -36.19 -12.29
CA ASN A 187 -8.98 -35.36 -12.97
C ASN A 187 -7.52 -35.78 -12.66
N ASP A 188 -7.30 -36.90 -11.95
CA ASP A 188 -5.97 -37.35 -11.48
C ASP A 188 -5.17 -36.26 -10.73
N LEU A 189 -5.89 -35.36 -10.03
CA LEU A 189 -5.31 -34.14 -9.46
C LEU A 189 -5.69 -33.97 -7.97
N VAL A 190 -4.70 -33.57 -7.18
CA VAL A 190 -4.84 -33.13 -5.79
C VAL A 190 -4.49 -31.65 -5.75
N LEU A 191 -5.41 -30.84 -5.21
CA LEU A 191 -5.19 -29.42 -5.00
C LEU A 191 -4.63 -29.19 -3.60
N ILE A 192 -3.64 -28.31 -3.48
CA ILE A 192 -2.91 -28.08 -2.23
C ILE A 192 -2.98 -26.61 -1.90
N ARG A 193 -3.37 -26.31 -0.66
CA ARG A 193 -3.43 -24.95 -0.14
C ARG A 193 -2.53 -24.82 1.08
N GLY A 194 -1.63 -23.84 1.06
CA GLY A 194 -0.86 -23.39 2.21
C GLY A 194 -1.43 -22.11 2.80
N ASP A 195 -1.76 -22.13 4.10
CA ASP A 195 -2.21 -20.99 4.88
C ASP A 195 -1.07 -20.54 5.83
N VAL A 196 -0.48 -19.38 5.55
CA VAL A 196 0.55 -18.78 6.41
C VAL A 196 -0.13 -18.17 7.64
N VAL A 197 0.08 -18.78 8.80
CA VAL A 197 -0.57 -18.39 10.06
C VAL A 197 0.18 -17.24 10.75
N PHE A 198 1.51 -17.20 10.60
CA PHE A 198 2.37 -16.14 11.17
C PHE A 198 3.15 -15.42 10.06
N THR A 199 2.51 -14.46 9.40
CA THR A 199 3.10 -13.64 8.32
C THR A 199 4.30 -12.80 8.78
N SER A 200 4.44 -12.53 10.08
CA SER A 200 5.62 -11.87 10.66
C SER A 200 6.84 -12.79 10.81
N LYS A 201 6.65 -14.10 10.66
CA LYS A 201 7.68 -15.13 10.86
C LYS A 201 8.03 -15.89 9.61
N LEU A 202 7.19 -15.88 8.58
CA LEU A 202 7.36 -16.63 7.35
C LEU A 202 6.79 -15.84 6.17
N THR A 203 7.59 -15.62 5.12
CA THR A 203 7.09 -15.00 3.87
C THR A 203 6.39 -16.04 2.99
N ASP A 204 5.59 -15.57 2.02
CA ASP A 204 4.92 -16.47 1.07
C ASP A 204 5.91 -17.28 0.23
N GLU A 205 7.07 -16.71 -0.16
CA GLU A 205 8.10 -17.47 -0.87
C GLU A 205 8.76 -18.53 0.02
N GLU A 206 9.07 -18.19 1.28
CA GLU A 206 9.64 -19.13 2.24
C GLU A 206 8.67 -20.28 2.54
N ALA A 207 7.39 -19.96 2.69
CA ALA A 207 6.33 -20.93 2.93
C ALA A 207 6.13 -21.87 1.73
N LYS A 208 6.14 -21.33 0.50
CA LYS A 208 6.04 -22.14 -0.73
C LYS A 208 7.25 -23.07 -0.85
N TRP A 209 8.44 -22.54 -0.59
CA TRP A 209 9.67 -23.32 -0.58
C TRP A 209 9.66 -24.44 0.46
N LEU A 210 9.13 -24.20 1.67
CA LEU A 210 8.98 -25.23 2.70
C LEU A 210 8.06 -26.35 2.26
N MET A 211 6.92 -26.03 1.63
CA MET A 211 5.99 -27.03 1.10
C MET A 211 6.64 -27.90 0.02
N GLU A 212 7.26 -27.28 -0.99
CA GLU A 212 7.95 -28.00 -2.07
C GLU A 212 9.12 -28.84 -1.54
N THR A 213 9.86 -28.31 -0.57
CA THR A 213 10.97 -29.03 0.07
C THR A 213 10.46 -30.24 0.83
N ALA A 214 9.44 -30.09 1.68
CA ALA A 214 8.83 -31.21 2.39
C ALA A 214 8.34 -32.30 1.43
N GLN A 215 7.58 -31.91 0.39
CA GLN A 215 7.12 -32.83 -0.65
C GLN A 215 8.29 -33.57 -1.31
N SER A 216 9.39 -32.89 -1.62
CA SER A 216 10.56 -33.53 -2.24
C SER A 216 11.19 -34.63 -1.36
N PHE A 217 11.13 -34.51 -0.03
CA PHE A 217 11.63 -35.54 0.89
C PHE A 217 10.74 -36.78 0.93
N TYR A 218 9.42 -36.59 0.81
CA TYR A 218 8.49 -37.72 0.73
C TYR A 218 8.47 -38.37 -0.66
N LEU A 219 8.67 -37.60 -1.74
CA LEU A 219 8.51 -38.10 -3.11
C LEU A 219 9.79 -38.68 -3.72
N ASN A 220 10.97 -38.29 -3.25
CA ASN A 220 12.25 -38.78 -3.79
C ASN A 220 12.83 -39.87 -2.89
N ASP A 221 13.15 -41.04 -3.46
CA ASP A 221 13.62 -42.21 -2.71
C ASP A 221 14.93 -41.97 -1.94
N SER A 222 15.87 -41.20 -2.50
CA SER A 222 17.15 -40.93 -1.83
C SER A 222 16.98 -39.95 -0.68
N ARG A 223 16.11 -38.94 -0.84
CA ARG A 223 15.74 -37.99 0.22
C ARG A 223 14.90 -38.66 1.30
N TYR A 224 14.00 -39.56 0.92
CA TYR A 224 13.15 -40.29 1.86
C TYR A 224 13.97 -41.14 2.83
N LYS A 225 15.08 -41.74 2.39
CA LYS A 225 16.00 -42.47 3.31
C LYS A 225 16.54 -41.61 4.45
N LEU A 226 16.66 -40.29 4.27
CA LEU A 226 17.09 -39.39 5.34
C LEU A 226 15.93 -39.08 6.30
N LEU A 227 14.72 -38.94 5.76
CA LEU A 227 13.49 -38.74 6.53
C LEU A 227 13.12 -40.00 7.32
N GLU A 228 13.29 -41.18 6.75
CA GLU A 228 13.09 -42.47 7.41
C GLU A 228 14.10 -42.66 8.54
N ARG A 229 15.38 -42.33 8.33
CA ARG A 229 16.40 -42.32 9.39
C ARG A 229 16.00 -41.40 10.53
N PHE A 230 15.51 -40.20 10.24
CA PHE A 230 15.03 -39.28 11.28
C PHE A 230 13.91 -39.89 12.15
N ASN A 231 12.95 -40.60 11.55
CA ASN A 231 11.78 -41.15 12.24
C ASN A 231 12.02 -42.53 12.90
N LYS A 232 12.79 -43.42 12.27
CA LYS A 232 12.96 -44.82 12.68
C LYS A 232 14.32 -45.11 13.31
N GLN A 233 15.37 -44.36 12.95
CA GLN A 233 16.77 -44.57 13.35
C GLN A 233 17.41 -43.26 13.85
N THR A 234 16.73 -42.60 14.78
CA THR A 234 17.08 -41.23 15.22
C THR A 234 18.53 -41.06 15.69
N GLN A 235 19.15 -42.13 16.21
CA GLN A 235 20.55 -42.11 16.67
C GLN A 235 21.57 -41.97 15.53
N ASP A 236 21.19 -42.40 14.31
CA ASP A 236 22.03 -42.38 13.10
C ASP A 236 21.73 -41.16 12.21
N PHE A 237 20.85 -40.26 12.66
CA PHE A 237 20.51 -39.05 11.93
C PHE A 237 21.49 -37.92 12.23
N GLU A 238 22.21 -37.46 11.20
CA GLU A 238 23.04 -36.27 11.29
C GLU A 238 22.41 -35.06 10.58
N PHE A 239 22.16 -33.98 11.33
CA PHE A 239 21.61 -32.73 10.76
C PHE A 239 22.52 -32.12 9.68
N LYS A 240 23.83 -32.38 9.72
CA LYS A 240 24.77 -31.91 8.69
C LYS A 240 24.44 -32.50 7.32
N ASP A 241 24.06 -33.77 7.23
CA ASP A 241 23.72 -34.41 5.97
C ASP A 241 22.44 -33.80 5.36
N LEU A 242 21.47 -33.46 6.21
CA LEU A 242 20.31 -32.68 5.79
C LEU A 242 20.71 -31.32 5.21
N THR A 243 21.60 -30.58 5.88
CA THR A 243 22.03 -29.26 5.38
C THR A 243 22.78 -29.36 4.05
N LYS A 244 23.54 -30.43 3.81
CA LYS A 244 24.20 -30.67 2.52
C LYS A 244 23.16 -30.91 1.42
N VAL A 245 22.21 -31.81 1.66
CA VAL A 245 21.16 -32.16 0.69
C VAL A 245 20.29 -30.95 0.33
N VAL A 246 20.00 -30.08 1.31
CA VAL A 246 19.21 -28.86 1.09
C VAL A 246 20.02 -27.72 0.43
N LYS A 247 21.34 -27.66 0.64
CA LYS A 247 22.24 -26.63 0.06
C LYS A 247 22.64 -26.87 -1.40
N THR A 248 22.68 -28.13 -1.84
CA THR A 248 22.99 -28.44 -3.24
C THR A 248 21.93 -27.78 -4.13
N LYS A 249 22.34 -26.82 -4.97
CA LYS A 249 21.50 -25.89 -5.77
C LYS A 249 20.60 -26.54 -6.84
N SER A 250 20.10 -27.75 -6.62
CA SER A 250 18.92 -28.22 -7.31
C SER A 250 17.73 -27.51 -6.67
N SER A 251 17.20 -26.47 -7.32
CA SER A 251 15.93 -25.86 -6.91
C SER A 251 14.93 -27.00 -6.60
N PRO A 252 14.19 -26.98 -5.48
CA PRO A 252 13.16 -27.98 -5.19
C PRO A 252 12.22 -28.18 -6.39
N ARG A 253 11.94 -27.06 -7.09
CA ARG A 253 11.29 -27.02 -8.41
C ARG A 253 11.99 -27.83 -9.49
N LEU A 254 13.32 -27.72 -9.67
CA LEU A 254 14.07 -28.54 -10.64
C LEU A 254 14.03 -30.02 -10.26
N SER A 255 14.16 -30.34 -8.98
CA SER A 255 14.15 -31.74 -8.51
C SER A 255 12.77 -32.39 -8.71
N LEU A 256 11.70 -31.63 -8.47
CA LEU A 256 10.33 -32.06 -8.69
C LEU A 256 10.00 -32.10 -10.20
N PHE A 257 10.48 -31.14 -10.98
CA PHE A 257 10.31 -31.08 -12.43
C PHE A 257 11.02 -32.25 -13.13
N ILE A 258 12.26 -32.58 -12.75
CA ILE A 258 13.01 -33.74 -13.25
C ILE A 258 12.30 -35.06 -12.89
N LEU A 259 11.75 -35.17 -11.67
CA LEU A 259 11.00 -36.35 -11.22
C LEU A 259 9.64 -36.51 -11.95
N LEU A 260 8.98 -35.38 -12.26
CA LEU A 260 7.72 -35.33 -13.00
C LEU A 260 7.88 -35.72 -14.48
N HIS A 261 9.05 -35.44 -15.09
CA HIS A 261 9.29 -35.67 -16.52
C HIS A 261 10.11 -36.95 -16.82
N SER A 262 10.86 -37.51 -15.86
CA SER A 262 11.69 -38.71 -16.09
C SER A 262 10.95 -40.06 -16.14
N LYS A 263 9.63 -40.10 -15.86
CA LYS A 263 8.83 -41.37 -15.85
C LYS A 263 7.86 -41.52 -17.02
N HIS A 264 8.06 -40.79 -18.13
CA HIS A 264 7.22 -40.90 -19.33
C HIS A 264 7.71 -41.91 -20.38
N HIS A 265 8.70 -42.75 -20.08
CA HIS A 265 9.06 -43.86 -20.96
C HIS A 265 8.21 -45.09 -20.66
N LEU A 266 7.05 -45.15 -21.32
CA LEU A 266 6.35 -46.36 -21.78
C LEU A 266 5.01 -45.93 -22.40
N LEU A 267 5.02 -45.59 -23.70
CA LEU A 267 4.02 -45.87 -24.73
C LEU A 267 4.39 -45.08 -26.02
N PRO A 268 4.27 -45.67 -27.23
CA PRO A 268 4.76 -45.05 -28.46
C PRO A 268 3.74 -44.05 -29.04
N GLN A 269 4.20 -42.83 -29.40
CA GLN A 269 3.46 -41.89 -30.26
C GLN A 269 4.24 -41.64 -31.56
N SER A 270 3.51 -41.24 -32.60
CA SER A 270 3.88 -41.29 -34.03
C SER A 270 5.21 -40.61 -34.40
N SER A 271 5.90 -41.21 -35.38
CA SER A 271 7.30 -40.93 -35.75
C SER A 271 7.61 -39.49 -36.19
N ALA A 272 6.64 -38.75 -36.74
CA ALA A 272 6.86 -37.37 -37.18
C ALA A 272 6.84 -36.35 -36.02
N MET A 273 6.09 -36.61 -34.94
CA MET A 273 6.12 -35.78 -33.72
C MET A 273 7.37 -36.08 -32.88
N SER A 274 7.92 -37.29 -32.95
CA SER A 274 9.14 -37.64 -32.23
C SER A 274 10.40 -37.02 -32.83
N GLU A 275 10.47 -36.79 -34.15
CA GLU A 275 11.63 -36.17 -34.80
C GLU A 275 11.78 -34.68 -34.44
N HIS A 276 10.69 -33.89 -34.52
CA HIS A 276 10.71 -32.48 -34.11
C HIS A 276 10.98 -32.28 -32.61
N GLN A 277 10.47 -33.19 -31.75
CA GLN A 277 10.80 -33.18 -30.33
C GLN A 277 12.26 -33.57 -30.08
N SER A 278 12.82 -34.50 -30.86
CA SER A 278 14.22 -34.91 -30.77
C SER A 278 15.17 -33.77 -31.18
N GLU A 279 14.87 -33.03 -32.25
CA GLU A 279 15.66 -31.87 -32.67
C GLU A 279 15.59 -30.72 -31.65
N GLU A 280 14.41 -30.44 -31.09
CA GLU A 280 14.25 -29.43 -30.04
C GLU A 280 15.07 -29.76 -28.78
N VAL A 281 15.10 -31.03 -28.36
CA VAL A 281 15.92 -31.49 -27.22
C VAL A 281 17.41 -31.31 -27.51
N GLN A 282 17.88 -31.68 -28.69
CA GLN A 282 19.28 -31.49 -29.08
C GLN A 282 19.68 -30.01 -29.12
N GLN A 283 18.77 -29.13 -29.56
CA GLN A 283 18.98 -27.69 -29.55
C GLN A 283 19.14 -27.13 -28.13
N ILE A 284 18.31 -27.61 -27.19
CA ILE A 284 18.37 -27.21 -25.78
C ILE A 284 19.64 -27.74 -25.11
N GLU A 285 20.02 -28.99 -25.37
CA GLU A 285 21.25 -29.59 -24.84
C GLU A 285 22.49 -28.79 -25.29
N LYS A 286 22.58 -28.43 -26.57
CA LYS A 286 23.67 -27.58 -27.09
C LYS A 286 23.75 -26.23 -26.39
N LEU A 287 22.60 -25.59 -26.10
CA LEU A 287 22.57 -24.33 -25.36
C LEU A 287 23.11 -24.48 -23.93
N TYR A 288 22.81 -25.61 -23.27
CA TYR A 288 23.38 -25.92 -21.95
C TYR A 288 24.89 -26.17 -22.05
N GLU A 289 25.35 -26.92 -23.04
CA GLU A 289 26.77 -27.17 -23.28
C GLU A 289 27.54 -25.85 -23.48
N PHE A 290 27.05 -24.96 -24.36
CA PHE A 290 27.65 -23.62 -24.53
C PHE A 290 27.71 -22.86 -23.21
N SER A 291 26.62 -22.86 -22.42
CA SER A 291 26.58 -22.19 -21.12
C SER A 291 27.56 -22.80 -20.12
N GLU A 292 27.69 -24.12 -20.08
CA GLU A 292 28.63 -24.83 -19.20
C GLU A 292 30.07 -24.53 -19.56
N ARG A 293 30.44 -24.56 -20.85
CA ARG A 293 31.79 -24.18 -21.32
C ARG A 293 32.12 -22.73 -20.96
N LEU A 294 31.18 -21.80 -21.19
CA LEU A 294 31.34 -20.40 -20.81
C LEU A 294 31.45 -20.22 -19.29
N ASN A 295 30.70 -20.97 -18.49
CA ASN A 295 30.77 -20.90 -17.03
C ASN A 295 32.10 -21.48 -16.49
N ALA A 296 32.58 -22.58 -17.07
CA ALA A 296 33.82 -23.24 -16.70
C ALA A 296 35.07 -22.47 -17.14
N SER A 297 34.96 -21.66 -18.19
CA SER A 297 36.08 -20.85 -18.68
C SER A 297 36.51 -19.78 -17.68
N LYS A 298 37.84 -19.72 -17.44
CA LYS A 298 38.49 -18.70 -16.60
C LYS A 298 38.42 -17.32 -17.26
N ASP A 299 38.65 -17.27 -18.57
CA ASP A 299 38.49 -16.07 -19.39
C ASP A 299 37.43 -16.31 -20.46
N LYS A 300 36.23 -15.78 -20.18
CA LYS A 300 35.05 -15.97 -21.03
C LYS A 300 35.22 -15.35 -22.41
N SER A 301 36.02 -14.30 -22.53
CA SER A 301 36.19 -13.58 -23.80
C SER A 301 36.80 -14.44 -24.91
N GLN A 302 37.51 -15.52 -24.55
CA GLN A 302 38.13 -16.45 -25.50
C GLN A 302 37.15 -17.44 -26.12
N ASN A 303 35.97 -17.61 -25.53
CA ASN A 303 34.94 -18.56 -25.97
C ASN A 303 33.92 -17.89 -26.91
N VAL A 304 34.40 -17.17 -27.93
CA VAL A 304 33.57 -16.39 -28.85
C VAL A 304 32.56 -17.27 -29.59
N GLU A 305 32.99 -18.44 -30.08
CA GLU A 305 32.15 -19.39 -30.82
C GLU A 305 30.97 -19.91 -29.98
N ASP A 306 31.18 -20.14 -28.68
CA ASP A 306 30.12 -20.56 -27.75
C ASP A 306 29.03 -19.50 -27.64
N TYR A 307 29.45 -18.23 -27.54
CA TYR A 307 28.52 -17.11 -27.41
C TYR A 307 27.80 -16.82 -28.74
N GLU A 308 28.50 -16.87 -29.88
CA GLU A 308 27.86 -16.85 -31.20
C GLU A 308 26.86 -17.98 -31.38
N GLY A 309 27.19 -19.18 -30.87
CA GLY A 309 26.30 -20.32 -30.85
C GLY A 309 25.00 -19.99 -30.13
N ILE A 310 25.09 -19.42 -28.93
CA ILE A 310 23.91 -18.98 -28.16
C ILE A 310 23.08 -17.95 -28.94
N ILE A 311 23.70 -16.96 -29.58
CA ILE A 311 23.02 -15.94 -30.39
C ILE A 311 22.31 -16.57 -31.60
N LYS A 312 22.97 -17.49 -32.32
CA LYS A 312 22.38 -18.18 -33.48
C LYS A 312 21.17 -19.05 -33.07
N MET A 313 21.26 -19.71 -31.91
CA MET A 313 20.20 -20.57 -31.38
C MET A 313 18.95 -19.78 -30.96
N SER A 314 19.05 -18.48 -30.72
CA SER A 314 17.87 -17.62 -30.43
C SER A 314 16.97 -17.38 -31.64
N LYS A 315 17.27 -17.98 -32.80
CA LYS A 315 16.46 -17.93 -34.03
C LYS A 315 15.80 -19.28 -34.37
N THR A 316 15.90 -20.26 -33.47
CA THR A 316 15.47 -21.64 -33.73
C THR A 316 14.13 -21.96 -33.05
N SER A 317 14.03 -23.05 -32.28
CA SER A 317 12.79 -23.49 -31.61
C SER A 317 12.36 -22.56 -30.47
N MET A 318 11.07 -22.62 -30.10
CA MET A 318 10.49 -21.81 -29.02
C MET A 318 11.26 -21.98 -27.69
N LYS A 319 11.55 -23.21 -27.26
CA LYS A 319 12.31 -23.45 -26.03
C LYS A 319 13.76 -22.99 -26.13
N ALA A 320 14.39 -23.14 -27.30
CA ALA A 320 15.74 -22.61 -27.54
C ALA A 320 15.76 -21.08 -27.45
N LYS A 321 14.77 -20.38 -28.01
CA LYS A 321 14.58 -18.93 -27.86
C LYS A 321 14.45 -18.54 -26.40
N GLN A 322 13.56 -19.18 -25.64
CA GLN A 322 13.35 -18.90 -24.22
C GLN A 322 14.63 -19.07 -23.38
N LEU A 323 15.44 -20.09 -23.67
CA LEU A 323 16.71 -20.31 -23.00
C LEU A 323 17.78 -19.31 -23.47
N ALA A 324 17.89 -19.05 -24.78
CA ALA A 324 18.81 -18.07 -25.32
C ALA A 324 18.55 -16.65 -24.78
N SER A 325 17.28 -16.23 -24.63
CA SER A 325 16.92 -14.94 -24.01
C SER A 325 17.41 -14.80 -22.57
N GLN A 326 17.69 -15.90 -21.86
CA GLN A 326 18.29 -15.86 -20.52
C GLN A 326 19.83 -15.83 -20.58
N LEU A 327 20.42 -16.47 -21.59
CA LEU A 327 21.87 -16.64 -21.72
C LEU A 327 22.56 -15.47 -22.43
N ILE A 328 21.96 -14.92 -23.48
CA ILE A 328 22.50 -13.76 -24.23
C ILE A 328 22.88 -12.61 -23.28
N PRO A 329 21.94 -12.04 -22.50
CA PRO A 329 22.27 -10.88 -21.67
C PRO A 329 23.21 -11.22 -20.50
N ARG A 330 23.29 -12.50 -20.10
CA ARG A 330 24.17 -12.98 -19.02
C ARG A 330 25.65 -12.90 -19.40
N TYR A 331 25.98 -13.16 -20.67
CA TYR A 331 27.37 -13.20 -21.13
C TYR A 331 27.79 -11.98 -21.96
N PHE A 332 26.83 -11.14 -22.35
CA PHE A 332 27.02 -9.95 -23.19
C PHE A 332 28.30 -9.16 -22.94
N LYS A 333 28.60 -8.81 -21.68
CA LYS A 333 29.75 -7.97 -21.32
C LYS A 333 31.13 -8.54 -21.70
N PHE A 334 31.22 -9.86 -21.88
CA PHE A 334 32.49 -10.52 -22.18
C PHE A 334 32.82 -10.49 -23.69
N PHE A 335 31.86 -10.09 -24.53
CA PHE A 335 31.98 -10.14 -25.99
C PHE A 335 31.58 -8.81 -26.67
N PRO A 336 32.36 -7.73 -26.50
CA PRO A 336 32.03 -6.42 -27.09
C PRO A 336 31.90 -6.46 -28.62
N SER A 337 32.67 -7.30 -29.31
CA SER A 337 32.62 -7.47 -30.77
C SER A 337 31.28 -8.03 -31.27
N LEU A 338 30.55 -8.77 -30.43
CA LEU A 338 29.26 -9.37 -30.75
C LEU A 338 28.08 -8.61 -30.14
N SER A 339 28.33 -7.41 -29.59
CA SER A 339 27.31 -6.64 -28.87
C SER A 339 26.10 -6.30 -29.75
N THR A 340 26.31 -5.84 -30.98
CA THR A 340 25.24 -5.51 -31.92
C THR A 340 24.39 -6.73 -32.26
N ASP A 341 25.03 -7.85 -32.61
CA ASP A 341 24.32 -9.08 -32.99
C ASP A 341 23.56 -9.68 -31.80
N ALA A 342 24.17 -9.70 -30.62
CA ALA A 342 23.53 -10.15 -29.39
C ALA A 342 22.32 -9.30 -29.02
N PHE A 343 22.46 -7.97 -29.09
CA PHE A 343 21.38 -7.06 -28.73
C PHE A 343 20.22 -7.16 -29.72
N ASN A 344 20.51 -7.18 -31.04
CA ASN A 344 19.49 -7.35 -32.07
C ASN A 344 18.75 -8.68 -31.92
N ALA A 345 19.48 -9.79 -31.75
CA ALA A 345 18.87 -11.10 -31.53
C ALA A 345 17.99 -11.15 -30.27
N HIS A 346 18.35 -10.39 -29.23
CA HIS A 346 17.55 -10.27 -28.02
C HIS A 346 16.31 -9.39 -28.22
N MET A 347 16.41 -8.30 -28.99
CA MET A 347 15.24 -7.48 -29.35
C MET A 347 14.25 -8.25 -30.22
N ASP A 348 14.73 -9.09 -31.15
CA ASP A 348 13.87 -9.99 -31.93
C ASP A 348 13.05 -10.93 -31.01
N CYS A 349 13.61 -11.33 -29.87
CA CYS A 349 12.90 -12.15 -28.87
C CYS A 349 11.86 -11.33 -28.07
N ILE A 350 12.00 -10.01 -27.96
CA ILE A 350 11.02 -9.13 -27.29
C ILE A 350 9.76 -8.99 -28.14
N ASP A 351 9.92 -8.94 -29.46
CA ASP A 351 8.82 -8.84 -30.42
C ASP A 351 8.33 -10.23 -30.92
N ASP A 352 8.69 -11.33 -30.23
CA ASP A 352 8.34 -12.69 -30.65
C ASP A 352 6.84 -13.01 -30.46
N GLY A 353 6.29 -13.87 -31.32
CA GLY A 353 4.90 -14.30 -31.23
C GLY A 353 4.58 -15.11 -29.96
N ASP A 354 5.55 -15.85 -29.41
CA ASP A 354 5.36 -16.63 -28.20
C ASP A 354 5.48 -15.78 -26.92
N LEU A 355 4.44 -15.81 -26.08
CA LEU A 355 4.41 -15.08 -24.80
C LEU A 355 5.56 -15.49 -23.87
N GLY A 356 5.91 -16.77 -23.84
CA GLY A 356 6.98 -17.28 -22.99
C GLY A 356 8.35 -16.73 -23.39
N VAL A 357 8.63 -16.64 -24.70
CA VAL A 357 9.86 -16.01 -25.24
C VAL A 357 9.91 -14.53 -24.87
N ARG A 358 8.84 -13.76 -25.14
CA ARG A 358 8.78 -12.32 -24.80
C ARG A 358 9.04 -12.07 -23.32
N VAL A 359 8.38 -12.83 -22.44
CA VAL A 359 8.55 -12.71 -20.98
C VAL A 359 9.99 -12.95 -20.54
N GLN A 360 10.69 -13.94 -21.11
CA GLN A 360 12.09 -14.19 -20.77
C GLN A 360 13.01 -13.10 -21.33
N ALA A 361 12.75 -12.62 -22.54
CA ALA A 361 13.51 -11.52 -23.14
C ALA A 361 13.37 -10.23 -22.30
N ILE A 362 12.15 -9.88 -21.88
CA ILE A 362 11.89 -8.72 -21.01
C ILE A 362 12.62 -8.85 -19.67
N ARG A 363 12.57 -10.02 -19.03
CA ARG A 363 13.30 -10.27 -17.77
C ARG A 363 14.81 -10.20 -17.92
N GLY A 364 15.32 -10.46 -19.12
CA GLY A 364 16.74 -10.36 -19.46
C GLY A 364 17.24 -8.93 -19.64
N LEU A 365 16.37 -7.97 -19.98
CA LEU A 365 16.76 -6.58 -20.28
C LEU A 365 17.65 -5.91 -19.21
N PRO A 366 17.34 -5.99 -17.89
CA PRO A 366 18.16 -5.36 -16.87
C PRO A 366 19.58 -5.93 -16.74
N LEU A 367 19.84 -7.13 -17.27
CA LEU A 367 21.15 -7.76 -17.18
C LEU A 367 22.16 -7.11 -18.14
N PHE A 368 21.70 -6.52 -19.26
CA PHE A 368 22.57 -5.73 -20.13
C PHE A 368 23.18 -4.53 -19.39
N CYS A 369 22.45 -3.94 -18.44
CA CYS A 369 22.86 -2.72 -17.75
C CYS A 369 23.87 -2.93 -16.62
N LYS A 370 24.06 -4.16 -16.14
CA LYS A 370 24.80 -4.46 -14.91
C LYS A 370 26.24 -3.90 -14.90
N ASP A 371 26.88 -3.88 -16.06
CA ASP A 371 28.26 -3.41 -16.23
C ASP A 371 28.35 -2.23 -17.23
N THR A 372 27.22 -1.75 -17.77
CA THR A 372 27.13 -0.62 -18.71
C THR A 372 25.99 0.33 -18.30
N PRO A 373 26.21 1.20 -17.28
CA PRO A 373 25.15 2.04 -16.72
C PRO A 373 24.60 3.09 -17.69
N ASP A 374 25.39 3.51 -18.68
CA ASP A 374 25.00 4.48 -19.72
C ASP A 374 23.81 4.04 -20.58
N ILE A 375 23.51 2.74 -20.58
CA ILE A 375 22.41 2.15 -21.36
C ILE A 375 21.11 2.09 -20.55
N ILE A 376 21.15 2.32 -19.23
CA ILE A 376 19.99 2.20 -18.32
C ILE A 376 18.81 3.03 -18.82
N SER A 377 19.01 4.32 -19.13
CA SER A 377 17.92 5.20 -19.59
C SER A 377 17.22 4.65 -20.83
N LYS A 378 18.00 4.17 -21.81
CA LYS A 378 17.47 3.59 -23.05
C LYS A 378 16.70 2.30 -22.83
N ILE A 379 17.13 1.44 -21.88
CA ILE A 379 16.39 0.22 -21.54
C ILE A 379 15.12 0.54 -20.76
N VAL A 380 15.15 1.55 -19.87
CA VAL A 380 13.93 2.07 -19.24
C VAL A 380 12.95 2.56 -20.29
N ASP A 381 13.41 3.31 -21.30
CA ASP A 381 12.55 3.77 -22.40
C ASP A 381 11.87 2.61 -23.14
N VAL A 382 12.62 1.54 -23.44
CA VAL A 382 12.06 0.33 -24.07
C VAL A 382 11.02 -0.32 -23.16
N LEU A 383 11.32 -0.50 -21.88
CA LEU A 383 10.39 -1.11 -20.91
C LEU A 383 9.13 -0.28 -20.70
N VAL A 384 9.23 1.05 -20.72
CA VAL A 384 8.06 1.94 -20.61
C VAL A 384 7.11 1.74 -21.78
N GLN A 385 7.63 1.59 -23.01
CA GLN A 385 6.78 1.28 -24.16
C GLN A 385 6.08 -0.08 -24.01
N LEU A 386 6.74 -1.05 -23.36
CA LEU A 386 6.17 -2.37 -23.09
C LEU A 386 5.13 -2.39 -21.96
N LEU A 387 4.99 -1.32 -21.16
CA LEU A 387 3.89 -1.21 -20.19
C LEU A 387 2.53 -1.26 -20.89
N ASN A 388 2.47 -0.92 -22.19
CA ASN A 388 1.23 -0.95 -22.96
C ASN A 388 0.65 -2.34 -23.23
N THR A 389 1.35 -3.42 -22.86
CA THR A 389 0.87 -4.80 -23.04
C THR A 389 -0.44 -5.10 -22.30
N GLU A 390 -1.36 -5.79 -22.97
CA GLU A 390 -2.63 -6.28 -22.40
C GLU A 390 -2.42 -7.53 -21.54
N GLU A 391 -1.34 -8.28 -21.81
CA GLU A 391 -1.01 -9.53 -21.15
C GLU A 391 -0.48 -9.33 -19.73
N SER A 392 -1.18 -9.89 -18.74
CA SER A 392 -0.85 -9.69 -17.31
C SER A 392 0.54 -10.22 -16.93
N VAL A 393 0.94 -11.35 -17.51
CA VAL A 393 2.23 -12.01 -17.27
C VAL A 393 3.39 -11.18 -17.84
N GLU A 394 3.18 -10.61 -19.02
CA GLU A 394 4.14 -9.73 -19.67
C GLU A 394 4.29 -8.42 -18.89
N ARG A 395 3.17 -7.83 -18.45
CA ARG A 395 3.16 -6.63 -17.61
C ARG A 395 3.92 -6.85 -16.28
N ASP A 396 3.73 -8.00 -15.63
CA ASP A 396 4.50 -8.37 -14.43
C ASP A 396 6.01 -8.49 -14.71
N ALA A 397 6.39 -9.04 -15.87
CA ALA A 397 7.77 -9.10 -16.30
C ALA A 397 8.37 -7.70 -16.50
N VAL A 398 7.64 -6.79 -17.15
CA VAL A 398 8.05 -5.38 -17.34
C VAL A 398 8.21 -4.69 -15.99
N HIS A 399 7.25 -4.81 -15.08
CA HIS A 399 7.34 -4.23 -13.73
C HIS A 399 8.56 -4.74 -12.96
N LYS A 400 8.84 -6.05 -13.01
CA LYS A 400 10.03 -6.64 -12.37
C LYS A 400 11.33 -6.15 -12.99
N ALA A 401 11.37 -6.00 -14.31
CA ALA A 401 12.53 -5.48 -15.02
C ALA A 401 12.81 -4.01 -14.67
N LEU A 402 11.78 -3.15 -14.68
CA LEU A 402 11.88 -1.75 -14.25
C LEU A 402 12.34 -1.63 -12.78
N MET A 403 11.77 -2.44 -11.88
CA MET A 403 12.20 -2.49 -10.48
C MET A 403 13.64 -3.00 -10.32
N SER A 404 14.16 -3.82 -11.23
CA SER A 404 15.56 -4.22 -11.23
C SER A 404 16.47 -3.06 -11.63
N LEU A 405 16.11 -2.27 -12.65
CA LEU A 405 16.88 -1.11 -13.09
C LEU A 405 16.89 0.00 -12.03
N LEU A 406 15.74 0.26 -11.41
CA LEU A 406 15.63 1.19 -10.29
C LEU A 406 16.56 0.82 -9.14
N ARG A 407 16.73 -0.48 -8.83
CA ARG A 407 17.68 -0.92 -7.79
C ARG A 407 19.15 -0.83 -8.22
N GLN A 408 19.44 -0.84 -9.52
CA GLN A 408 20.80 -0.66 -10.04
C GLN A 408 21.21 0.81 -10.00
N ASP A 409 20.36 1.69 -10.55
CA ASP A 409 20.55 3.15 -10.51
C ASP A 409 19.19 3.85 -10.37
N PRO A 410 18.79 4.21 -9.14
CA PRO A 410 17.53 4.90 -8.90
C PRO A 410 17.44 6.24 -9.62
N LYS A 411 18.54 7.00 -9.69
CA LYS A 411 18.53 8.38 -10.20
C LYS A 411 18.32 8.39 -11.71
N VAL A 412 19.11 7.62 -12.46
CA VAL A 412 18.98 7.54 -13.92
C VAL A 412 17.64 6.92 -14.31
N SER A 413 17.24 5.85 -13.63
CA SER A 413 15.98 5.15 -13.93
C SER A 413 14.75 6.02 -13.67
N LEU A 414 14.70 6.74 -12.55
CA LEU A 414 13.59 7.65 -12.25
C LEU A 414 13.56 8.83 -13.23
N THR A 415 14.71 9.36 -13.62
CA THR A 415 14.77 10.46 -14.59
C THR A 415 14.21 10.02 -15.95
N ALA A 416 14.58 8.81 -16.40
CA ALA A 416 14.05 8.23 -17.63
C ALA A 416 12.53 7.97 -17.51
N LEU A 417 12.06 7.37 -16.42
CA LEU A 417 10.61 7.16 -16.18
C LEU A 417 9.83 8.48 -16.23
N PHE A 418 10.30 9.52 -15.53
CA PHE A 418 9.62 10.80 -15.47
C PHE A 418 9.68 11.61 -16.78
N THR A 419 10.58 11.26 -17.70
CA THR A 419 10.55 11.81 -19.07
C THR A 419 9.25 11.39 -19.79
N HIS A 420 8.77 10.16 -19.55
CA HIS A 420 7.49 9.68 -20.07
C HIS A 420 6.27 10.09 -19.22
N ALA A 421 6.52 10.69 -18.05
CA ALA A 421 5.51 11.34 -17.22
C ALA A 421 5.60 12.87 -17.29
N GLY A 422 6.30 13.42 -18.28
CA GLY A 422 6.52 14.86 -18.49
C GLY A 422 5.78 15.41 -19.71
N VAL A 423 6.13 16.64 -20.08
CA VAL A 423 5.45 17.51 -21.09
C VAL A 423 5.62 17.05 -22.54
N THR A 424 6.39 15.99 -22.81
CA THR A 424 6.40 15.41 -24.15
C THR A 424 5.03 14.80 -24.43
N PRO A 425 4.44 14.97 -25.65
CA PRO A 425 3.22 14.29 -26.07
C PRO A 425 3.50 12.79 -26.13
N THR A 426 3.48 12.20 -24.96
CA THR A 426 3.50 10.78 -24.70
C THR A 426 2.05 10.35 -24.83
N ASP A 427 1.85 9.16 -25.39
CA ASP A 427 0.54 8.52 -25.39
C ASP A 427 -0.02 8.58 -23.95
N ASP A 428 -1.16 9.26 -23.74
CA ASP A 428 -1.77 9.48 -22.42
C ASP A 428 -1.88 8.17 -21.63
N GLN A 429 -2.04 7.04 -22.33
CA GLN A 429 -2.05 5.70 -21.76
C GLN A 429 -0.70 5.32 -21.13
N ILE A 430 0.43 5.66 -21.76
CA ILE A 430 1.77 5.40 -21.24
C ILE A 430 2.01 6.25 -20.00
N ARG A 431 1.66 7.53 -20.05
CA ARG A 431 1.78 8.44 -18.90
C ARG A 431 1.04 7.89 -17.68
N GLU A 432 -0.23 7.51 -17.86
CA GLU A 432 -1.04 6.90 -16.80
C GLU A 432 -0.38 5.63 -16.24
N LYS A 433 0.10 4.74 -17.11
CA LYS A 433 0.76 3.49 -16.70
C LYS A 433 2.06 3.73 -15.94
N VAL A 434 2.85 4.73 -16.33
CA VAL A 434 4.08 5.11 -15.62
C VAL A 434 3.75 5.66 -14.23
N LEU A 435 2.78 6.58 -14.13
CA LEU A 435 2.36 7.15 -12.84
C LEU A 435 1.80 6.08 -11.89
N ASN A 436 0.96 5.18 -12.41
CA ASN A 436 0.44 4.05 -11.64
C ASN A 436 1.55 3.08 -11.21
N PHE A 437 2.54 2.79 -12.08
CA PHE A 437 3.70 1.99 -11.70
C PHE A 437 4.50 2.65 -10.57
N VAL A 438 4.76 3.96 -10.67
CA VAL A 438 5.47 4.72 -9.63
C VAL A 438 4.69 4.66 -8.31
N LYS A 439 3.38 4.89 -8.35
CA LYS A 439 2.48 4.79 -7.19
C LYS A 439 2.50 3.42 -6.53
N ASP A 440 2.35 2.36 -7.31
CA ASP A 440 2.05 1.02 -6.80
C ASP A 440 3.30 0.18 -6.53
N LYS A 441 4.44 0.49 -7.18
CA LYS A 441 5.66 -0.33 -7.09
C LYS A 441 6.85 0.43 -6.51
N VAL A 442 7.00 1.72 -6.82
CA VAL A 442 8.17 2.51 -6.40
C VAL A 442 7.96 3.10 -5.01
N PHE A 443 6.86 3.84 -4.82
CA PHE A 443 6.58 4.53 -3.56
C PHE A 443 6.42 3.63 -2.32
N PRO A 444 5.91 2.39 -2.41
CA PRO A 444 5.86 1.47 -1.27
C PRO A 444 7.22 1.06 -0.74
N VAL A 445 8.26 1.03 -1.59
CA VAL A 445 9.63 0.62 -1.21
C VAL A 445 10.64 1.79 -1.21
N LYS A 446 10.15 3.03 -1.30
CA LYS A 446 10.99 4.24 -1.40
C LYS A 446 12.03 4.36 -0.27
N GLY A 447 11.73 3.88 0.94
CA GLY A 447 12.64 3.92 2.07
C GLY A 447 13.90 3.06 1.90
N GLU A 448 13.81 2.01 1.08
CA GLU A 448 14.93 1.14 0.69
C GLU A 448 15.61 1.65 -0.58
N LEU A 449 14.81 2.12 -1.54
CA LEU A 449 15.27 2.50 -2.88
C LEU A 449 15.96 3.86 -2.94
N LEU A 450 15.44 4.87 -2.24
CA LEU A 450 15.90 6.25 -2.31
C LEU A 450 17.05 6.47 -1.34
N LYS A 451 18.29 6.22 -1.80
CA LYS A 451 19.51 6.42 -1.02
C LYS A 451 20.57 7.16 -1.85
N PRO A 452 21.26 8.18 -1.29
CA PRO A 452 20.99 8.86 -0.01
C PRO A 452 19.61 9.53 0.01
N GLN A 453 18.89 9.41 1.12
CA GLN A 453 17.45 9.68 1.17
C GLN A 453 17.09 11.12 0.81
N GLU A 454 17.67 12.12 1.48
CA GLU A 454 17.33 13.52 1.24
C GLU A 454 17.63 13.95 -0.21
N VAL A 455 18.80 13.57 -0.74
CA VAL A 455 19.21 13.90 -2.12
C VAL A 455 18.25 13.28 -3.14
N MET A 456 17.86 12.03 -2.95
CA MET A 456 16.95 11.33 -3.86
C MET A 456 15.50 11.80 -3.74
N GLU A 457 15.03 12.13 -2.54
CA GLU A 457 13.71 12.74 -2.34
C GLU A 457 13.65 14.13 -2.98
N ARG A 458 14.74 14.90 -2.94
CA ARG A 458 14.87 16.18 -3.68
C ARG A 458 14.83 15.98 -5.19
N HIS A 459 15.58 15.02 -5.70
CA HIS A 459 15.58 14.67 -7.13
C HIS A 459 14.17 14.32 -7.62
N ILE A 460 13.41 13.50 -6.89
CA ILE A 460 12.02 13.18 -7.22
C ILE A 460 11.12 14.43 -7.15
N THR A 461 11.33 15.29 -6.15
CA THR A 461 10.57 16.53 -6.03
C THR A 461 10.76 17.40 -7.28
N ASP A 462 11.98 17.52 -7.78
CA ASP A 462 12.28 18.30 -8.98
C ASP A 462 11.68 17.67 -10.24
N LEU A 463 11.72 16.33 -10.35
CA LEU A 463 11.05 15.60 -11.43
C LEU A 463 9.54 15.82 -11.41
N ILE A 464 8.90 15.73 -10.23
CA ILE A 464 7.46 15.99 -10.08
C ILE A 464 7.15 17.43 -10.53
N LYS A 465 7.91 18.44 -10.07
CA LYS A 465 7.71 19.84 -10.47
C LYS A 465 7.78 20.04 -11.98
N GLN A 466 8.67 19.33 -12.67
CA GLN A 466 8.79 19.37 -14.14
C GLN A 466 7.59 18.71 -14.85
N SER A 467 6.88 17.81 -14.17
CA SER A 467 5.71 17.09 -14.70
C SER A 467 4.37 17.79 -14.47
N LEU A 468 4.35 19.00 -13.90
CA LEU A 468 3.13 19.71 -13.49
C LEU A 468 2.48 20.62 -14.55
N GLU A 469 3.11 20.85 -15.70
CA GLU A 469 2.62 21.84 -16.68
C GLU A 469 1.25 21.50 -17.29
N ASP A 470 1.00 20.21 -17.56
CA ASP A 470 -0.28 19.71 -18.10
C ASP A 470 -0.73 18.48 -17.31
N VAL A 471 -1.49 18.73 -16.23
CA VAL A 471 -1.96 17.69 -15.32
C VAL A 471 -3.45 17.80 -15.07
N THR A 472 -4.12 16.65 -15.09
CA THR A 472 -5.50 16.52 -14.60
C THR A 472 -5.55 16.69 -13.09
N GLY A 473 -6.73 17.00 -12.54
CA GLY A 473 -6.91 17.09 -11.08
C GLY A 473 -6.56 15.79 -10.33
N GLY A 474 -6.81 14.63 -10.95
CA GLY A 474 -6.47 13.32 -10.39
C GLY A 474 -4.96 13.06 -10.35
N GLU A 475 -4.23 13.43 -11.41
CA GLU A 475 -2.77 13.33 -11.44
C GLU A 475 -2.13 14.32 -10.48
N PHE A 476 -2.64 15.55 -10.40
CA PHE A 476 -2.15 16.52 -9.44
C PHE A 476 -2.29 16.03 -8.00
N GLN A 477 -3.44 15.45 -7.64
CA GLN A 477 -3.63 14.81 -6.35
C GLN A 477 -2.61 13.68 -6.13
N MET A 478 -2.36 12.84 -7.15
CA MET A 478 -1.37 11.77 -7.06
C MET A 478 0.05 12.31 -6.81
N PHE A 479 0.44 13.40 -7.48
CA PHE A 479 1.73 14.06 -7.24
C PHE A 479 1.81 14.65 -5.84
N MET A 480 0.74 15.25 -5.34
CA MET A 480 0.69 15.75 -3.97
C MET A 480 0.77 14.63 -2.92
N ASP A 481 0.13 13.48 -3.17
CA ASP A 481 0.26 12.28 -2.34
C ASP A 481 1.70 11.75 -2.35
N PHE A 482 2.36 11.75 -3.51
CA PHE A 482 3.78 11.41 -3.63
C PHE A 482 4.64 12.32 -2.78
N LEU A 483 4.56 13.63 -2.98
CA LEU A 483 5.36 14.62 -2.26
C LEU A 483 5.15 14.53 -0.75
N THR A 484 3.89 14.51 -0.29
CA THR A 484 3.58 14.43 1.14
C THR A 484 4.03 13.13 1.80
N SER A 485 4.23 12.07 1.02
CA SER A 485 4.75 10.80 1.50
C SER A 485 6.28 10.76 1.67
N LEU A 486 7.02 11.76 1.17
CA LEU A 486 8.47 11.87 1.30
C LEU A 486 8.84 12.39 2.69
N SER A 487 9.98 11.95 3.23
CA SER A 487 10.42 12.35 4.57
C SER A 487 10.74 13.84 4.67
N ILE A 488 11.23 14.46 3.59
CA ILE A 488 11.49 15.91 3.50
C ILE A 488 10.24 16.78 3.69
N PHE A 489 9.05 16.20 3.49
CA PHE A 489 7.73 16.84 3.69
C PHE A 489 6.91 16.21 4.84
N GLY A 490 7.46 15.20 5.52
CA GLY A 490 6.79 14.48 6.60
C GLY A 490 6.42 15.36 7.79
N GLY A 491 5.71 14.81 8.78
CA GLY A 491 5.11 15.59 9.88
C GLY A 491 6.07 16.44 10.73
N LYS A 492 7.37 16.14 10.72
CA LYS A 492 8.42 16.91 11.41
C LYS A 492 9.18 17.90 10.52
N ALA A 493 8.81 17.99 9.23
CA ALA A 493 9.45 18.89 8.29
C ALA A 493 9.26 20.36 8.72
N PRO A 494 10.27 21.21 8.48
CA PRO A 494 10.23 22.62 8.85
C PRO A 494 9.22 23.40 8.00
N LYS A 495 8.82 24.61 8.44
CA LYS A 495 7.74 25.38 7.82
C LYS A 495 8.05 25.76 6.37
N GLU A 496 9.32 25.96 6.05
CA GLU A 496 9.80 26.29 4.71
C GLU A 496 9.52 25.17 3.70
N ARG A 497 9.48 23.91 4.16
CA ARG A 497 9.07 22.77 3.32
C ARG A 497 7.58 22.75 3.05
N MET A 498 6.76 23.24 3.99
CA MET A 498 5.32 23.36 3.79
C MET A 498 5.01 24.52 2.84
N GLN A 499 5.75 25.61 2.95
CA GLN A 499 5.69 26.71 1.99
C GLN A 499 6.00 26.22 0.57
N GLU A 500 7.05 25.41 0.38
CA GLU A 500 7.38 24.83 -0.92
C GLU A 500 6.23 24.01 -1.54
N LEU A 501 5.48 23.26 -0.72
CA LEU A 501 4.28 22.54 -1.20
C LEU A 501 3.14 23.49 -1.55
N VAL A 502 2.93 24.54 -0.76
CA VAL A 502 1.91 25.55 -1.06
C VAL A 502 2.24 26.30 -2.35
N GLU A 503 3.51 26.65 -2.59
CA GLU A 503 3.95 27.31 -3.83
C GLU A 503 3.65 26.45 -5.08
N ILE A 504 3.78 25.13 -4.97
CA ILE A 504 3.37 24.19 -6.03
C ILE A 504 1.86 24.28 -6.28
N ILE A 505 1.05 24.28 -5.22
CA ILE A 505 -0.41 24.35 -5.31
C ILE A 505 -0.87 25.72 -5.83
N GLU A 506 -0.20 26.81 -5.43
CA GLU A 506 -0.44 28.16 -5.94
C GLU A 506 -0.15 28.26 -7.44
N GLY A 507 0.92 27.60 -7.91
CA GLY A 507 1.23 27.48 -9.32
C GLY A 507 0.10 26.80 -10.10
N GLN A 508 -0.43 25.70 -9.57
CA GLN A 508 -1.53 24.97 -10.20
C GLN A 508 -2.86 25.75 -10.19
N ALA A 509 -3.12 26.50 -9.12
CA ALA A 509 -4.29 27.35 -9.00
C ALA A 509 -4.28 28.55 -9.96
N ASP A 510 -3.12 28.88 -10.54
CA ASP A 510 -2.91 30.00 -11.44
C ASP A 510 -3.43 31.34 -10.89
N LEU A 511 -3.00 31.67 -9.67
CA LEU A 511 -3.43 32.87 -8.94
C LEU A 511 -3.01 34.21 -9.59
N ASN A 512 -2.36 34.16 -10.75
CA ASN A 512 -2.03 35.34 -11.56
C ASN A 512 -3.01 35.54 -12.73
N ALA A 513 -3.86 34.55 -13.03
CA ALA A 513 -4.83 34.63 -14.11
C ALA A 513 -5.97 35.60 -13.80
N GLN A 514 -6.49 36.22 -14.86
CA GLN A 514 -7.69 37.04 -14.77
C GLN A 514 -8.89 36.18 -14.38
N PHE A 515 -9.63 36.62 -13.36
CA PHE A 515 -10.81 35.90 -12.89
C PHE A 515 -12.02 36.12 -13.80
N ASN A 516 -12.66 35.03 -14.22
CA ASN A 516 -13.89 35.06 -15.00
C ASN A 516 -14.97 34.19 -14.33
N VAL A 517 -16.11 34.78 -14.02
CA VAL A 517 -17.25 34.10 -13.38
C VAL A 517 -17.83 32.98 -14.25
N LEU A 518 -17.70 33.09 -15.59
CA LEU A 518 -18.18 32.08 -16.53
C LEU A 518 -17.23 30.88 -16.64
N ASP A 519 -15.98 31.04 -16.21
CA ASP A 519 -14.97 30.00 -16.21
C ASP A 519 -15.17 29.09 -14.98
N SER A 520 -16.02 28.10 -15.19
CA SER A 520 -16.36 27.08 -14.21
C SER A 520 -15.13 26.31 -13.73
N ASP A 521 -14.23 25.98 -14.65
CA ASP A 521 -13.06 25.14 -14.38
C ASP A 521 -12.04 25.90 -13.53
N HIS A 522 -11.85 27.19 -13.79
CA HIS A 522 -10.99 28.03 -12.95
C HIS A 522 -11.54 28.14 -11.52
N ILE A 523 -12.84 28.31 -11.32
CA ILE A 523 -13.44 28.37 -9.99
C ILE A 523 -13.26 27.03 -9.25
N ASP A 524 -13.56 25.92 -9.92
CA ASP A 524 -13.48 24.58 -9.33
C ASP A 524 -12.02 24.21 -8.99
N ARG A 525 -11.07 24.60 -9.86
CA ARG A 525 -9.63 24.48 -9.63
C ARG A 525 -9.15 25.31 -8.45
N PHE A 526 -9.59 26.58 -8.35
CA PHE A 526 -9.25 27.45 -7.22
C PHE A 526 -9.73 26.84 -5.89
N ILE A 527 -10.99 26.42 -5.81
CA ILE A 527 -11.57 25.81 -4.60
C ILE A 527 -10.82 24.53 -4.23
N SER A 528 -10.56 23.66 -5.21
CA SER A 528 -9.85 22.40 -5.00
C SER A 528 -8.42 22.63 -4.49
N CYS A 529 -7.69 23.58 -5.09
CA CYS A 529 -6.33 23.94 -4.65
C CYS A 529 -6.33 24.54 -3.24
N LEU A 530 -7.31 25.39 -2.92
CA LEU A 530 -7.45 25.98 -1.59
C LEU A 530 -7.69 24.90 -0.51
N GLN A 531 -8.55 23.91 -0.81
CA GLN A 531 -8.79 22.77 0.06
C GLN A 531 -7.57 21.86 0.18
N LEU A 532 -6.84 21.63 -0.91
CA LEU A 532 -5.62 20.83 -0.92
C LEU A 532 -4.49 21.48 -0.11
N ALA A 533 -4.44 22.82 -0.08
CA ALA A 533 -3.44 23.57 0.69
C ALA A 533 -3.73 23.60 2.20
N LEU A 534 -4.97 23.33 2.62
CA LEU A 534 -5.43 23.41 4.01
C LEU A 534 -4.53 22.69 5.03
N PRO A 535 -4.09 21.43 4.81
CA PRO A 535 -3.23 20.73 5.77
C PRO A 535 -1.87 21.41 5.95
N PHE A 536 -1.39 22.16 4.96
CA PHE A 536 -0.11 22.87 5.01
C PHE A 536 -0.25 24.22 5.72
N PHE A 537 -1.39 24.92 5.56
CA PHE A 537 -1.71 26.09 6.38
C PHE A 537 -1.80 25.73 7.86
N ALA A 538 -2.42 24.59 8.18
CA ALA A 538 -2.46 24.07 9.55
C ALA A 538 -1.08 23.78 10.15
N ARG A 539 -0.07 23.57 9.30
CA ARG A 539 1.34 23.40 9.68
C ARG A 539 2.16 24.70 9.62
N GLY A 540 1.51 25.83 9.37
CA GLY A 540 2.10 27.16 9.40
C GLY A 540 2.65 27.68 8.07
N ALA A 541 2.27 27.08 6.93
CA ALA A 541 2.54 27.67 5.62
C ALA A 541 1.66 28.92 5.38
N PRO A 542 2.13 29.92 4.62
CA PRO A 542 1.37 31.14 4.36
C PRO A 542 0.15 30.88 3.45
N SER A 543 -0.97 31.55 3.74
CA SER A 543 -2.20 31.53 2.91
C SER A 543 -2.40 32.79 2.07
N SER A 544 -1.41 33.69 2.07
CA SER A 544 -1.58 35.10 1.70
C SER A 544 -1.95 35.30 0.24
N ARG A 545 -1.39 34.52 -0.70
CA ARG A 545 -1.71 34.66 -2.12
C ARG A 545 -3.11 34.19 -2.45
N PHE A 546 -3.54 33.06 -1.90
CA PHE A 546 -4.92 32.58 -2.03
C PHE A 546 -5.92 33.60 -1.50
N LEU A 547 -5.68 34.12 -0.29
CA LEU A 547 -6.57 35.10 0.34
C LEU A 547 -6.56 36.45 -0.40
N SER A 548 -5.40 36.89 -0.88
CA SER A 548 -5.29 38.09 -1.70
C SER A 548 -6.13 37.94 -2.96
N TYR A 549 -5.96 36.84 -3.71
CA TYR A 549 -6.72 36.57 -4.93
C TYR A 549 -8.23 36.49 -4.67
N LEU A 550 -8.62 35.79 -3.61
CA LEU A 550 -10.00 35.69 -3.16
C LEU A 550 -10.61 37.07 -2.91
N ASN A 551 -9.91 37.93 -2.17
CA ASN A 551 -10.42 39.24 -1.78
C ASN A 551 -10.47 40.24 -2.94
N THR A 552 -9.46 40.22 -3.82
CA THR A 552 -9.36 41.19 -4.92
C THR A 552 -10.22 40.82 -6.13
N HIS A 553 -10.39 39.52 -6.41
CA HIS A 553 -11.01 39.09 -7.66
C HIS A 553 -12.34 38.37 -7.47
N ILE A 554 -12.49 37.54 -6.43
CA ILE A 554 -13.66 36.66 -6.28
C ILE A 554 -14.74 37.30 -5.40
N MET A 555 -14.38 37.84 -4.24
CA MET A 555 -15.33 38.45 -3.29
C MET A 555 -16.18 39.58 -3.92
N PRO A 556 -15.63 40.49 -4.75
CA PRO A 556 -16.42 41.57 -5.37
C PRO A 556 -17.52 41.08 -6.32
N VAL A 557 -17.36 39.86 -6.87
CA VAL A 557 -18.31 39.25 -7.81
C VAL A 557 -18.96 37.99 -7.25
N PHE A 558 -18.86 37.76 -5.93
CA PHE A 558 -19.34 36.55 -5.27
C PHE A 558 -20.79 36.22 -5.63
N ASP A 559 -21.64 37.23 -5.77
CA ASP A 559 -23.06 37.07 -6.10
C ASP A 559 -23.34 36.55 -7.51
N LYS A 560 -22.38 36.71 -8.42
CA LYS A 560 -22.50 36.21 -9.79
C LYS A 560 -22.10 34.74 -9.90
N LEU A 561 -21.47 34.18 -8.86
CA LEU A 561 -21.07 32.76 -8.85
C LEU A 561 -22.30 31.82 -8.83
N PRO A 562 -22.20 30.63 -9.45
CA PRO A 562 -23.21 29.58 -9.33
C PRO A 562 -23.46 29.16 -7.87
N GLY A 563 -24.69 28.71 -7.57
CA GLY A 563 -25.13 28.44 -6.19
C GLY A 563 -24.33 27.35 -5.45
N GLU A 564 -23.93 26.28 -6.15
CA GLU A 564 -23.12 25.19 -5.59
C GLU A 564 -21.70 25.69 -5.25
N ARG A 565 -21.05 26.36 -6.21
CA ARG A 565 -19.70 26.94 -6.05
C ARG A 565 -19.61 27.98 -4.95
N LYS A 566 -20.66 28.78 -4.75
CA LYS A 566 -20.75 29.71 -3.60
C LYS A 566 -20.63 28.96 -2.28
N LEU A 567 -21.36 27.85 -2.14
CA LEU A 567 -21.34 27.07 -0.91
C LEU A 567 -19.97 26.44 -0.69
N ASP A 568 -19.38 25.84 -1.73
CA ASP A 568 -18.08 25.17 -1.61
C ASP A 568 -16.95 26.16 -1.32
N LEU A 569 -17.00 27.36 -1.90
CA LEU A 569 -16.10 28.46 -1.57
C LEU A 569 -16.26 28.91 -0.11
N LEU A 570 -17.49 29.08 0.37
CA LEU A 570 -17.74 29.46 1.76
C LEU A 570 -17.27 28.39 2.75
N LYS A 571 -17.46 27.10 2.44
CA LYS A 571 -16.93 25.99 3.25
C LYS A 571 -15.41 26.03 3.29
N ALA A 572 -14.75 26.18 2.13
CA ALA A 572 -13.30 26.28 2.06
C ALA A 572 -12.78 27.49 2.85
N LEU A 573 -13.47 28.62 2.80
CA LEU A 573 -13.12 29.82 3.57
C LEU A 573 -13.29 29.62 5.09
N ALA A 574 -14.35 28.94 5.51
CA ALA A 574 -14.54 28.55 6.91
C ALA A 574 -13.44 27.58 7.36
N ASP A 575 -12.99 26.68 6.49
CA ASP A 575 -11.94 25.72 6.81
C ASP A 575 -10.57 26.38 6.99
N ILE A 576 -10.22 27.39 6.18
CA ILE A 576 -8.94 28.11 6.29
C ILE A 576 -8.95 29.20 7.35
N SER A 577 -10.11 29.72 7.78
CA SER A 577 -10.19 30.86 8.71
C SER A 577 -9.41 30.70 10.02
N PRO A 578 -9.29 29.51 10.64
CA PRO A 578 -8.47 29.33 11.84
C PRO A 578 -6.98 29.54 11.59
N TYR A 579 -6.50 29.33 10.36
CA TYR A 579 -5.06 29.34 10.03
C TYR A 579 -4.56 30.68 9.48
N THR A 580 -5.45 31.66 9.33
CA THR A 580 -5.06 33.01 8.87
C THR A 580 -4.22 33.76 9.91
N THR A 581 -3.36 34.66 9.44
CA THR A 581 -2.67 35.65 10.26
C THR A 581 -3.58 36.82 10.62
N ALA A 582 -3.19 37.64 11.60
CA ALA A 582 -3.93 38.85 11.96
C ALA A 582 -4.01 39.87 10.80
N GLN A 583 -2.98 39.95 9.96
CA GLN A 583 -2.98 40.84 8.78
C GLN A 583 -3.99 40.38 7.73
N GLU A 584 -3.97 39.10 7.38
CA GLU A 584 -4.94 38.51 6.44
C GLU A 584 -6.37 38.62 7.00
N ALA A 585 -6.55 38.37 8.29
CA ALA A 585 -7.85 38.51 8.94
C ALA A 585 -8.40 39.94 8.85
N ARG A 586 -7.55 40.96 9.02
CA ARG A 586 -7.94 42.37 8.86
C ARG A 586 -8.44 42.68 7.44
N GLN A 587 -7.85 42.07 6.42
CA GLN A 587 -8.22 42.30 5.02
C GLN A 587 -9.51 41.57 4.63
N MET A 588 -9.73 40.37 5.17
CA MET A 588 -10.89 39.53 4.85
C MET A 588 -12.15 39.91 5.62
N LEU A 589 -12.01 40.42 6.85
CA LEU A 589 -13.12 40.67 7.76
C LEU A 589 -14.22 41.59 7.19
N PRO A 590 -13.93 42.71 6.49
CA PRO A 590 -14.98 43.56 5.92
C PRO A 590 -15.91 42.81 4.96
N SER A 591 -15.34 42.11 3.96
CA SER A 591 -16.12 41.32 3.00
C SER A 591 -16.90 40.20 3.67
N MET A 592 -16.35 39.61 4.74
CA MET A 592 -17.06 38.60 5.53
C MET A 592 -18.26 39.18 6.28
N VAL A 593 -18.13 40.37 6.87
CA VAL A 593 -19.25 41.04 7.55
C VAL A 593 -20.33 41.44 6.54
N ASP A 594 -19.96 41.93 5.35
CA ASP A 594 -20.93 42.30 4.32
C ASP A 594 -21.72 41.09 3.82
N LEU A 595 -21.05 39.97 3.53
CA LEU A 595 -21.73 38.72 3.18
C LEU A 595 -22.58 38.20 4.33
N LEU A 596 -22.09 38.28 5.57
CA LEU A 596 -22.85 37.86 6.74
C LEU A 596 -24.12 38.70 6.90
N LYS A 597 -24.05 40.03 6.80
CA LYS A 597 -25.23 40.93 6.82
C LYS A 597 -26.17 40.65 5.65
N LYS A 598 -25.66 40.24 4.49
CA LYS A 598 -26.48 39.86 3.34
C LYS A 598 -27.31 38.60 3.60
N TYR A 599 -26.70 37.56 4.19
CA TYR A 599 -27.36 36.28 4.43
C TYR A 599 -28.08 36.19 5.79
N MET A 600 -27.80 37.12 6.71
CA MET A 600 -28.57 37.32 7.93
C MET A 600 -29.68 38.37 7.70
N PRO A 601 -30.96 37.96 7.63
CA PRO A 601 -32.03 38.86 7.24
C PRO A 601 -32.26 39.97 8.29
N ALA A 602 -32.47 41.20 7.82
CA ALA A 602 -32.78 42.36 8.69
C ALA A 602 -34.21 42.32 9.25
N LYS A 603 -35.10 41.57 8.60
CA LYS A 603 -36.51 41.40 8.95
C LYS A 603 -36.94 39.97 8.59
N LYS A 604 -37.97 39.45 9.23
CA LYS A 604 -38.57 38.15 8.85
C LYS A 604 -39.23 38.29 7.48
N THR A 605 -38.48 38.03 6.41
CA THR A 605 -39.00 37.91 5.04
C THR A 605 -39.57 36.51 4.84
N GLY A 606 -40.47 36.33 3.87
CA GLY A 606 -40.99 35.00 3.51
C GLY A 606 -39.97 34.11 2.79
N GLU A 607 -38.77 34.62 2.52
CA GLU A 607 -37.68 33.89 1.86
C GLU A 607 -36.96 32.96 2.84
N GLU A 608 -36.59 31.78 2.36
CA GLU A 608 -35.90 30.77 3.17
C GLU A 608 -34.43 31.16 3.41
N MET A 609 -34.03 31.20 4.68
CA MET A 609 -32.65 31.52 5.07
C MET A 609 -31.69 30.38 4.67
N LYS A 610 -30.57 30.73 4.04
CA LYS A 610 -29.51 29.76 3.69
C LYS A 610 -28.66 29.38 4.91
N TYR A 611 -29.16 28.48 5.75
CA TYR A 611 -28.53 28.09 7.02
C TYR A 611 -27.04 27.71 6.87
N THR A 612 -26.67 26.89 5.90
CA THR A 612 -25.27 26.46 5.72
C THR A 612 -24.35 27.62 5.35
N TYR A 613 -24.86 28.62 4.61
CA TYR A 613 -24.07 29.82 4.29
C TYR A 613 -23.81 30.62 5.57
N VAL A 614 -24.84 30.80 6.40
CA VAL A 614 -24.74 31.49 7.68
C VAL A 614 -23.80 30.75 8.64
N GLU A 615 -23.83 29.43 8.69
CA GLU A 615 -22.87 28.63 9.47
C GLU A 615 -21.42 28.89 9.03
N CYS A 616 -21.14 28.82 7.72
CA CYS A 616 -19.79 29.07 7.19
C CYS A 616 -19.31 30.49 7.54
N LEU A 617 -20.17 31.49 7.29
CA LEU A 617 -19.84 32.90 7.48
C LEU A 617 -19.68 33.27 8.95
N LEU A 618 -20.53 32.75 9.84
CA LEU A 618 -20.39 32.95 11.29
C LEU A 618 -19.09 32.30 11.79
N TYR A 619 -18.78 31.08 11.34
CA TYR A 619 -17.56 30.39 11.74
C TYR A 619 -16.32 31.19 11.32
N ALA A 620 -16.26 31.58 10.05
CA ALA A 620 -15.18 32.42 9.54
C ALA A 620 -15.10 33.74 10.31
N PHE A 621 -16.23 34.42 10.52
CA PHE A 621 -16.30 35.65 11.30
C PHE A 621 -15.70 35.49 12.69
N HIS A 622 -16.07 34.46 13.45
CA HIS A 622 -15.51 34.24 14.79
C HIS A 622 -13.99 34.12 14.79
N HIS A 623 -13.42 33.35 13.85
CA HIS A 623 -11.97 33.16 13.76
C HIS A 623 -11.22 34.43 13.36
N LEU A 624 -11.75 35.17 12.38
CA LEU A 624 -11.14 36.43 11.93
C LEU A 624 -11.28 37.52 12.99
N ALA A 625 -12.46 37.69 13.57
CA ALA A 625 -12.75 38.65 14.63
C ALA A 625 -11.90 38.42 15.88
N HIS A 626 -11.64 37.16 16.25
CA HIS A 626 -10.76 36.83 17.36
C HIS A 626 -9.33 37.37 17.18
N LYS A 627 -8.82 37.38 15.94
CA LYS A 627 -7.46 37.83 15.61
C LYS A 627 -7.36 39.35 15.48
N VAL A 628 -8.46 40.02 15.13
CA VAL A 628 -8.52 41.48 14.93
C VAL A 628 -9.73 42.11 15.63
N PRO A 629 -9.85 41.99 16.96
CA PRO A 629 -11.02 42.49 17.70
C PRO A 629 -11.30 43.97 17.44
N ASN A 630 -10.27 44.82 17.33
CA ASN A 630 -10.46 46.26 17.08
C ASN A 630 -11.12 46.57 15.75
N ALA A 631 -10.83 45.77 14.71
CA ALA A 631 -11.46 45.94 13.40
C ALA A 631 -12.96 45.59 13.42
N THR A 632 -13.39 44.78 14.40
CA THR A 632 -14.81 44.43 14.55
C THR A 632 -15.65 45.58 15.12
N ASN A 633 -15.02 46.51 15.84
CA ASN A 633 -15.71 47.65 16.45
C ASN A 633 -16.38 48.53 15.37
N SER A 634 -15.66 48.89 14.31
CA SER A 634 -16.20 49.74 13.23
C SER A 634 -17.13 49.01 12.26
N LEU A 635 -17.06 47.67 12.18
CA LEU A 635 -17.87 46.87 11.25
C LEU A 635 -19.22 46.41 11.85
N CYS A 636 -19.21 46.08 13.15
CA CYS A 636 -20.34 45.51 13.88
C CYS A 636 -20.81 46.37 15.06
N GLY A 637 -20.11 47.47 15.38
CA GLY A 637 -20.47 48.37 16.48
C GLY A 637 -20.16 47.86 17.89
N TYR A 638 -19.27 46.87 18.03
CA TYR A 638 -18.80 46.43 19.34
C TYR A 638 -17.90 47.47 20.02
N LYS A 639 -17.83 47.40 21.35
CA LYS A 639 -16.96 48.24 22.17
C LYS A 639 -15.87 47.39 22.83
N ILE A 640 -14.98 46.82 22.02
CA ILE A 640 -13.86 46.02 22.51
C ILE A 640 -12.67 46.94 22.77
N VAL A 641 -12.19 46.97 24.01
CA VAL A 641 -11.01 47.74 24.44
C VAL A 641 -9.85 46.77 24.57
N THR A 642 -8.80 46.95 23.77
CA THR A 642 -7.60 46.11 23.76
C THR A 642 -6.38 46.78 24.41
N GLY A 643 -6.49 48.05 24.76
CA GLY A 643 -5.40 48.86 25.31
C GLY A 643 -4.47 49.43 24.24
N GLN A 644 -4.86 49.42 22.96
CA GLN A 644 -4.07 49.98 21.86
C GLN A 644 -4.50 51.45 21.59
N PRO A 645 -3.58 52.34 21.16
CA PRO A 645 -3.92 53.74 20.84
C PRO A 645 -4.96 53.90 19.74
N SER A 646 -5.14 52.88 18.90
CA SER A 646 -6.14 52.79 17.84
C SER A 646 -7.54 52.41 18.35
N ASP A 647 -7.71 52.11 19.63
CA ASP A 647 -9.01 51.96 20.29
C ASP A 647 -9.65 53.37 20.36
N ARG A 648 -10.20 53.85 19.25
CA ARG A 648 -10.84 55.16 19.16
C ARG A 648 -12.08 55.18 20.05
N LEU A 649 -11.90 55.63 21.30
CA LEU A 649 -12.92 55.72 22.35
C LEU A 649 -14.01 56.79 22.10
N GLY A 650 -14.13 57.33 20.87
CA GLY A 650 -15.03 58.46 20.56
C GLY A 650 -15.94 58.30 19.34
N GLU A 651 -15.81 57.23 18.54
CA GLU A 651 -16.70 56.99 17.40
C GLU A 651 -17.93 56.17 17.86
N ASP A 652 -19.14 56.72 17.68
CA ASP A 652 -20.38 56.05 18.07
C ASP A 652 -20.89 55.13 16.94
N PHE A 653 -20.72 53.82 17.14
CA PHE A 653 -21.20 52.79 16.23
C PHE A 653 -22.49 52.10 16.73
N SER A 654 -23.25 52.74 17.63
CA SER A 654 -24.42 52.13 18.26
C SER A 654 -25.49 51.68 17.26
N GLU A 655 -25.66 52.37 16.13
CA GLU A 655 -26.60 51.96 15.07
C GLU A 655 -26.17 50.65 14.39
N LEU A 656 -24.87 50.48 14.12
CA LEU A 656 -24.33 49.24 13.55
C LEU A 656 -24.49 48.07 14.51
N ASN A 657 -24.28 48.31 15.80
CA ASN A 657 -24.49 47.31 16.85
C ASN A 657 -25.96 46.89 16.92
N LYS A 658 -26.86 47.87 16.87
CA LYS A 658 -28.30 47.62 16.89
C LYS A 658 -28.74 46.78 15.67
N ASP A 659 -28.35 47.16 14.46
CA ASP A 659 -28.66 46.38 13.23
C ASP A 659 -28.09 44.96 13.32
N PHE A 660 -26.83 44.80 13.74
CA PHE A 660 -26.20 43.49 13.85
C PHE A 660 -26.90 42.59 14.89
N THR A 661 -27.23 43.13 16.06
CA THR A 661 -27.91 42.41 17.15
C THR A 661 -29.35 42.04 16.78
N GLU A 662 -30.07 42.91 16.07
CA GLU A 662 -31.41 42.62 15.56
C GLU A 662 -31.36 41.46 14.54
N ARG A 663 -30.39 41.47 13.61
CA ARG A 663 -30.18 40.35 12.67
C ARG A 663 -29.86 39.05 13.38
N LEU A 664 -28.98 39.06 14.38
CA LEU A 664 -28.67 37.86 15.19
C LEU A 664 -29.93 37.30 15.84
N THR A 665 -30.76 38.16 16.42
CA THR A 665 -32.02 37.76 17.06
C THR A 665 -32.98 37.10 16.06
N ILE A 666 -33.10 37.66 14.85
CA ILE A 666 -33.94 37.10 13.79
C ILE A 666 -33.40 35.74 13.32
N VAL A 667 -32.09 35.63 13.10
CA VAL A 667 -31.43 34.37 12.71
C VAL A 667 -31.67 33.29 13.77
N GLU A 668 -31.56 33.62 15.05
CA GLU A 668 -31.84 32.69 16.14
C GLU A 668 -33.30 32.22 16.16
N ASP A 669 -34.26 33.13 15.99
CA ASP A 669 -35.68 32.80 15.93
C ASP A 669 -35.99 31.84 14.77
N LEU A 670 -35.48 32.15 13.57
CA LEU A 670 -35.64 31.31 12.39
C LEU A 670 -34.99 29.94 12.60
N THR A 671 -33.79 29.91 13.18
CA THR A 671 -33.04 28.68 13.47
C THR A 671 -33.75 27.82 14.52
N LYS A 672 -34.29 28.40 15.59
CA LYS A 672 -35.10 27.68 16.59
C LYS A 672 -36.38 27.11 15.97
N ALA A 673 -37.04 27.85 15.08
CA ALA A 673 -38.22 27.37 14.35
C ALA A 673 -37.87 26.21 13.40
N MET A 674 -36.77 26.31 12.66
CA MET A 674 -36.28 25.25 11.77
C MET A 674 -35.86 24.01 12.56
N MET A 675 -35.14 24.18 13.68
CA MET A 675 -34.74 23.08 14.55
C MET A 675 -35.95 22.30 15.10
N LYS A 676 -37.05 22.99 15.44
CA LYS A 676 -38.32 22.33 15.81
C LYS A 676 -38.90 21.52 14.65
N LYS A 677 -38.96 22.08 13.43
CA LYS A 677 -39.42 21.37 12.23
C LYS A 677 -38.57 20.14 11.93
N LEU A 678 -37.24 20.25 12.01
CA LEU A 678 -36.31 19.16 11.76
C LEU A 678 -36.39 18.06 12.83
N THR A 679 -36.57 18.44 14.11
CA THR A 679 -36.74 17.47 15.20
C THR A 679 -38.04 16.67 15.02
N GLN A 680 -39.10 17.32 14.56
CA GLN A 680 -40.35 16.66 14.20
C GLN A 680 -40.15 15.70 13.00
N GLY A 681 -39.54 16.17 11.91
CA GLY A 681 -39.25 15.34 10.73
C GLY A 681 -38.33 14.15 11.03
N MET A 682 -37.38 14.30 11.96
CA MET A 682 -36.52 13.19 12.42
C MET A 682 -37.33 12.06 13.08
N SER A 683 -38.39 12.41 13.82
CA SER A 683 -39.29 11.41 14.40
C SER A 683 -40.07 10.64 13.32
N GLU A 684 -40.45 11.32 12.24
CA GLU A 684 -41.13 10.74 11.07
C GLU A 684 -40.18 9.84 10.27
N HIS A 685 -38.92 10.23 10.08
CA HIS A 685 -37.89 9.38 9.47
C HIS A 685 -37.63 8.11 10.28
N ASN A 686 -37.61 8.19 11.62
CA ASN A 686 -37.47 7.01 12.46
C ASN A 686 -38.67 6.06 12.32
N LYS A 687 -39.90 6.58 12.23
CA LYS A 687 -41.11 5.78 11.97
C LYS A 687 -41.11 5.18 10.57
N ALA A 688 -40.70 5.96 9.55
CA ALA A 688 -40.57 5.48 8.18
C ALA A 688 -39.48 4.39 8.06
N MET A 689 -38.40 4.51 8.82
CA MET A 689 -37.31 3.52 8.84
C MET A 689 -37.77 2.18 9.44
N SER A 690 -38.68 2.21 10.43
CA SER A 690 -39.30 1.00 10.96
C SER A 690 -40.42 0.43 10.07
N ALA A 691 -41.03 1.26 9.23
CA ALA A 691 -42.13 0.86 8.32
C ALA A 691 -41.63 0.37 6.96
N ALA A 692 -40.41 0.75 6.55
CA ALA A 692 -39.80 0.37 5.28
C ALA A 692 -39.59 -1.15 5.16
N LYS A 693 -40.11 -1.74 4.08
CA LYS A 693 -40.09 -3.20 3.88
C LYS A 693 -38.97 -3.63 2.93
N THR A 694 -38.61 -2.77 1.98
CA THR A 694 -37.56 -3.05 1.00
C THR A 694 -36.23 -2.40 1.40
N ASP A 695 -35.12 -2.91 0.87
CA ASP A 695 -33.80 -2.38 1.16
C ASP A 695 -33.54 -1.01 0.49
N GLU A 696 -34.18 -0.75 -0.64
CA GLU A 696 -34.20 0.57 -1.32
C GLU A 696 -34.95 1.63 -0.50
N GLU A 697 -36.12 1.29 0.07
CA GLU A 697 -36.85 2.19 0.97
C GLU A 697 -36.02 2.53 2.21
N LYS A 698 -35.37 1.51 2.82
CA LYS A 698 -34.47 1.73 3.96
C LYS A 698 -33.28 2.62 3.58
N ALA A 699 -32.69 2.43 2.40
CA ALA A 699 -31.59 3.26 1.92
C ALA A 699 -32.03 4.72 1.74
N SER A 700 -33.18 4.96 1.10
CA SER A 700 -33.71 6.31 0.90
C SER A 700 -34.03 7.04 2.22
N VAL A 701 -34.61 6.33 3.19
CA VAL A 701 -34.92 6.88 4.52
C VAL A 701 -33.63 7.13 5.31
N LYS A 702 -32.61 6.28 5.15
CA LYS A 702 -31.29 6.49 5.76
C LYS A 702 -30.60 7.76 5.22
N THR A 703 -30.66 8.01 3.92
CA THR A 703 -30.12 9.24 3.31
C THR A 703 -30.84 10.48 3.82
N LYS A 704 -32.18 10.46 3.87
CA LYS A 704 -32.98 11.55 4.44
C LYS A 704 -32.62 11.81 5.91
N LYS A 705 -32.53 10.75 6.71
CA LYS A 705 -32.12 10.81 8.12
C LYS A 705 -30.72 11.44 8.30
N GLN A 706 -29.78 11.10 7.42
CA GLN A 706 -28.44 11.68 7.43
C GLN A 706 -28.46 13.17 7.09
N SER A 707 -29.21 13.58 6.06
CA SER A 707 -29.41 14.99 5.69
C SER A 707 -30.04 15.80 6.83
N THR A 708 -31.14 15.33 7.43
CA THR A 708 -31.76 15.98 8.60
C THR A 708 -30.81 16.09 9.79
N THR A 709 -29.96 15.07 10.01
CA THR A 709 -28.96 15.10 11.09
C THR A 709 -27.91 16.18 10.83
N THR A 710 -27.44 16.34 9.60
CA THR A 710 -26.49 17.40 9.22
C THR A 710 -27.11 18.78 9.40
N GLU A 711 -28.36 18.98 8.96
CA GLU A 711 -29.07 20.25 9.12
C GLU A 711 -29.32 20.60 10.60
N LEU A 712 -29.61 19.61 11.44
CA LEU A 712 -29.70 19.81 12.89
C LEU A 712 -28.35 20.25 13.49
N ARG A 713 -27.23 19.70 13.01
CA ARG A 713 -25.89 20.17 13.43
C ARG A 713 -25.65 21.61 13.00
N THR A 714 -25.98 21.97 11.75
CA THR A 714 -25.90 23.34 11.26
C THR A 714 -26.69 24.29 12.17
N CYS A 715 -27.94 23.96 12.51
CA CYS A 715 -28.76 24.78 13.40
C CYS A 715 -28.12 24.93 14.80
N ASN A 716 -27.62 23.84 15.38
CA ASN A 716 -26.93 23.88 16.67
C ASN A 716 -25.67 24.76 16.64
N ASN A 717 -24.86 24.63 15.58
CA ASN A 717 -23.66 25.42 15.40
C ASN A 717 -23.98 26.91 15.27
N ILE A 718 -25.00 27.28 14.49
CA ILE A 718 -25.45 28.67 14.36
C ILE A 718 -25.86 29.21 15.74
N LEU A 719 -26.71 28.52 16.49
CA LEU A 719 -27.14 28.98 17.82
C LEU A 719 -26.00 29.09 18.82
N ALA A 720 -25.02 28.19 18.74
CA ALA A 720 -23.82 28.24 19.58
C ALA A 720 -22.93 29.45 19.24
N MET A 721 -22.86 29.83 17.97
CA MET A 721 -22.08 30.97 17.47
C MET A 721 -22.77 32.33 17.71
N THR A 722 -24.08 32.43 17.52
CA THR A 722 -24.77 33.72 17.70
C THR A 722 -24.86 34.14 19.17
N LYS A 723 -25.02 33.18 20.09
CA LYS A 723 -25.26 33.47 21.50
C LYS A 723 -24.15 34.32 22.17
N PRO A 724 -22.85 34.03 22.01
CA PRO A 724 -21.77 34.87 22.55
C PRO A 724 -21.71 36.29 21.98
N LEU A 725 -22.26 36.52 20.78
CA LEU A 725 -22.18 37.80 20.08
C LEU A 725 -23.14 38.87 20.64
N HIS A 726 -24.14 38.48 21.45
CA HIS A 726 -25.03 39.42 22.14
C HIS A 726 -24.39 40.12 23.35
N ALA A 727 -23.22 39.68 23.80
CA ALA A 727 -22.55 40.29 24.94
C ALA A 727 -22.04 41.69 24.58
N LYS A 728 -22.07 42.64 25.54
CA LYS A 728 -21.53 44.00 25.36
C LYS A 728 -20.07 43.99 24.88
N VAL A 729 -19.31 43.01 25.37
CA VAL A 729 -17.99 42.64 24.86
C VAL A 729 -18.11 41.19 24.39
N PRO A 730 -18.25 40.94 23.09
CA PRO A 730 -18.45 39.58 22.58
C PRO A 730 -17.22 38.72 22.79
N SER A 731 -17.43 37.44 23.11
CA SER A 731 -16.37 36.44 23.06
C SER A 731 -16.40 35.72 21.71
N PHE A 732 -15.23 35.63 21.08
CA PHE A 732 -15.07 34.91 19.83
C PHE A 732 -14.51 33.51 20.10
N ILE A 733 -14.98 32.53 19.32
CA ILE A 733 -14.58 31.12 19.44
C ILE A 733 -13.05 30.97 19.32
N GLY A 734 -12.38 31.75 18.46
CA GLY A 734 -10.92 31.73 18.34
C GLY A 734 -10.40 30.31 18.17
N ASP A 735 -9.42 29.91 18.99
CA ASP A 735 -8.82 28.57 18.94
C ASP A 735 -9.73 27.42 19.45
N THR A 736 -10.97 27.69 19.87
CA THR A 736 -11.87 26.62 20.32
C THR A 736 -12.43 25.83 19.14
N ASN A 737 -12.21 24.51 19.14
CA ASN A 737 -12.63 23.62 18.06
C ASN A 737 -14.14 23.37 18.10
N MET A 738 -14.88 24.03 17.20
CA MET A 738 -16.25 23.63 16.85
C MET A 738 -16.23 22.84 15.55
N ASN A 739 -16.85 21.66 15.54
CA ASN A 739 -16.93 20.83 14.34
C ASN A 739 -18.05 21.34 13.41
N LEU A 740 -17.66 21.86 12.25
CA LEU A 740 -18.57 22.26 11.18
C LEU A 740 -19.45 21.09 10.73
N SER A 741 -20.70 21.38 10.33
CA SER A 741 -21.72 20.36 10.06
C SER A 741 -21.32 19.30 9.03
N TRP A 742 -20.51 19.68 8.03
CA TRP A 742 -20.01 18.81 6.96
C TRP A 742 -18.73 18.04 7.32
N LYS A 743 -18.14 18.25 8.51
CA LYS A 743 -17.01 17.45 9.00
C LYS A 743 -17.53 16.24 9.77
N GLU A 744 -16.95 15.07 9.51
CA GLU A 744 -17.25 13.87 10.30
C GLU A 744 -16.90 14.12 11.76
N ALA A 745 -17.76 13.69 12.69
CA ALA A 745 -17.45 13.74 14.10
C ALA A 745 -16.32 12.73 14.39
N THR A 746 -15.08 13.21 14.43
CA THR A 746 -13.94 12.40 14.85
C THR A 746 -14.21 11.92 16.27
N LYS A 747 -14.40 10.61 16.46
CA LYS A 747 -14.36 10.03 17.81
C LYS A 747 -12.99 10.39 18.42
N PRO A 748 -12.92 10.99 19.61
CA PRO A 748 -11.64 11.25 20.24
C PRO A 748 -10.91 9.92 20.47
N LEU A 749 -9.70 9.81 19.95
CA LEU A 749 -8.73 8.82 20.42
C LEU A 749 -8.49 9.13 21.90
N ALA A 750 -8.75 8.17 22.79
CA ALA A 750 -8.58 8.35 24.22
C ALA A 750 -7.14 8.74 24.54
N SER A 751 -6.91 10.01 24.87
CA SER A 751 -5.69 10.45 25.54
C SER A 751 -5.86 10.17 27.03
N THR A 752 -5.09 9.20 27.51
CA THR A 752 -4.69 9.10 28.92
C THR A 752 -4.12 10.44 29.37
N THR A 753 -4.81 11.16 30.24
CA THR A 753 -4.27 11.80 31.47
C THR A 753 -5.46 12.34 32.26
N ALA A 754 -5.77 11.74 33.40
CA ALA A 754 -6.61 12.36 34.41
C ALA A 754 -5.96 12.16 35.78
N THR A 755 -5.16 13.13 36.17
CA THR A 755 -4.82 13.42 37.56
C THR A 755 -6.09 13.92 38.24
N THR A 756 -6.56 13.26 39.28
CA THR A 756 -7.54 13.84 40.21
C THR A 756 -7.10 13.56 41.63
N THR A 757 -6.75 14.66 42.30
CA THR A 757 -6.80 14.84 43.75
C THR A 757 -8.24 14.68 44.23
N ILE A 758 -8.42 14.08 45.41
CA ILE A 758 -9.32 14.50 46.51
C ILE A 758 -9.05 13.57 47.70
N GLY A 759 -8.80 14.16 48.87
CA GLY A 759 -8.43 13.48 50.10
C GLY A 759 -9.62 13.09 51.00
N GLY A 760 -9.36 12.03 51.79
CA GLY A 760 -9.58 11.97 53.24
C GLY A 760 -11.00 11.88 53.80
N LYS A 761 -11.36 10.71 54.36
CA LYS A 761 -11.63 10.50 55.80
C LYS A 761 -11.77 9.00 56.16
N ARG A 762 -11.59 8.72 57.46
CA ARG A 762 -11.05 7.53 58.16
C ARG A 762 -12.15 6.51 58.62
N PRO A 763 -11.85 5.41 59.37
CA PRO A 763 -12.36 4.05 59.11
C PRO A 763 -13.23 3.45 60.26
N GLY A 764 -13.69 2.19 60.10
CA GLY A 764 -14.21 1.39 61.22
C GLY A 764 -14.63 -0.05 60.86
N ASN A 765 -13.90 -1.04 61.42
CA ASN A 765 -14.23 -2.38 61.99
C ASN A 765 -15.50 -3.16 61.55
N SER A 766 -15.62 -4.50 61.66
CA SER A 766 -14.76 -5.69 61.93
C SER A 766 -15.65 -6.95 61.82
N ASN A 767 -15.01 -8.12 61.74
CA ASN A 767 -15.49 -9.51 61.98
C ASN A 767 -16.25 -10.23 60.84
N ASN A 768 -16.04 -11.52 60.54
CA ASN A 768 -15.27 -12.58 61.21
C ASN A 768 -14.94 -13.77 60.27
N GLY A 769 -13.79 -14.44 60.49
CA GLY A 769 -13.40 -15.88 60.34
C GLY A 769 -13.83 -16.71 59.11
N SER A 770 -13.10 -17.69 58.58
CA SER A 770 -12.02 -18.55 59.11
C SER A 770 -11.24 -19.18 57.92
N GLY A 771 -9.96 -19.51 58.10
CA GLY A 771 -9.08 -20.05 57.06
C GLY A 771 -8.97 -21.57 56.99
N ASN A 772 -8.35 -22.08 55.92
CA ASN A 772 -7.09 -22.83 56.01
C ASN A 772 -6.53 -23.21 54.63
N ASN A 773 -5.20 -23.10 54.51
CA ASN A 773 -4.35 -23.67 53.46
C ASN A 773 -4.48 -25.20 53.38
N VAL A 774 -4.24 -25.82 52.22
CA VAL A 774 -3.23 -26.89 52.02
C VAL A 774 -2.89 -27.07 50.52
N ALA A 775 -1.60 -27.32 50.32
CA ALA A 775 -0.81 -27.53 49.11
C ALA A 775 -1.33 -28.53 48.06
N ALA A 776 -0.94 -28.23 46.81
CA ALA A 776 -1.07 -29.07 45.63
C ALA A 776 -0.09 -30.25 45.64
N LYS A 777 -0.59 -31.47 45.40
CA LYS A 777 0.19 -32.68 45.15
C LYS A 777 0.02 -33.12 43.69
N ARG A 778 1.14 -33.23 42.98
CA ARG A 778 1.25 -33.79 41.62
C ARG A 778 0.72 -35.23 41.59
N VAL A 779 -0.08 -35.56 40.56
CA VAL A 779 -0.39 -36.95 40.18
C VAL A 779 0.06 -37.18 38.75
N ARG A 780 0.82 -38.28 38.58
CA ARG A 780 1.48 -38.75 37.38
C ARG A 780 0.55 -39.80 36.74
N GLY A 781 0.03 -39.52 35.55
CA GLY A 781 -0.71 -40.48 34.73
C GLY A 781 0.18 -40.94 33.57
N SER A 782 0.55 -42.22 33.58
CA SER A 782 1.40 -42.91 32.60
C SER A 782 0.54 -43.52 31.50
N GLY A 783 0.93 -43.35 30.24
CA GLY A 783 0.33 -44.02 29.08
C GLY A 783 0.44 -43.17 27.80
N GLY A 784 1.55 -43.30 27.06
CA GLY A 784 1.77 -42.59 25.78
C GLY A 784 3.23 -42.17 25.50
N VAL A 785 4.17 -42.48 26.40
CA VAL A 785 5.49 -41.82 26.48
C VAL A 785 6.54 -42.34 25.47
N GLN A 786 6.32 -43.46 24.77
CA GLN A 786 7.38 -44.01 23.92
C GLN A 786 7.62 -43.23 22.62
N GLN A 787 6.60 -42.60 22.03
CA GLN A 787 6.76 -41.92 20.73
C GLN A 787 7.25 -40.46 20.86
N SER A 788 6.95 -39.79 21.98
CA SER A 788 7.44 -38.42 22.25
C SER A 788 8.90 -38.38 22.76
N GLN A 789 9.40 -39.47 23.34
CA GLN A 789 10.81 -39.56 23.78
C GLN A 789 11.79 -39.72 22.60
N LEU A 790 11.40 -40.40 21.52
CA LEU A 790 12.25 -40.56 20.33
C LEU A 790 12.48 -39.23 19.60
N VAL A 791 11.42 -38.42 19.45
CA VAL A 791 11.47 -37.12 18.77
C VAL A 791 12.29 -36.09 19.56
N ASN A 792 12.18 -36.08 20.90
CA ASN A 792 12.96 -35.16 21.74
C ASN A 792 14.47 -35.49 21.73
N LYS A 793 14.86 -36.77 21.61
CA LYS A 793 16.26 -37.19 21.53
C LYS A 793 16.93 -36.77 20.20
N ALA A 794 16.16 -36.67 19.11
CA ALA A 794 16.63 -36.14 17.81
C ALA A 794 17.02 -34.66 17.87
N PHE A 795 16.46 -33.92 18.82
CA PHE A 795 16.53 -32.46 18.90
C PHE A 795 17.67 -31.92 19.76
N GLU A 796 18.32 -32.77 20.56
CA GLU A 796 19.40 -32.38 21.47
C GLU A 796 20.68 -31.95 20.73
N GLY A 797 20.89 -32.41 19.49
CA GLY A 797 22.04 -32.05 18.64
C GLY A 797 21.85 -30.87 17.68
N ILE A 798 20.66 -30.27 17.62
CA ILE A 798 20.35 -29.18 16.67
C ILE A 798 20.44 -27.84 17.40
N ALA A 799 21.62 -27.20 17.37
CA ALA A 799 21.84 -25.84 17.87
C ALA A 799 21.75 -24.80 16.75
N SER A 800 20.91 -23.78 16.91
CA SER A 800 20.91 -22.60 16.04
C SER A 800 22.17 -21.77 16.32
N TYR A 801 23.04 -21.57 15.34
CA TYR A 801 24.07 -20.53 15.42
C TYR A 801 23.37 -19.16 15.38
N GLY A 802 23.18 -18.57 16.56
CA GLY A 802 22.34 -17.40 16.79
C GLY A 802 22.96 -16.10 16.27
N VAL A 803 22.14 -15.33 15.54
CA VAL A 803 22.35 -13.90 15.29
C VAL A 803 22.15 -13.15 16.62
N GLY A 804 23.16 -12.42 17.06
CA GLY A 804 23.19 -11.71 18.32
C GLY A 804 22.07 -10.69 18.47
N ARG A 805 21.31 -10.80 19.55
CA ARG A 805 20.49 -9.70 20.10
C ARG A 805 21.27 -9.06 21.25
N GLY A 806 21.76 -7.85 21.03
CA GLY A 806 22.22 -6.96 22.09
C GLY A 806 21.05 -6.62 23.01
N GLY A 807 21.06 -7.21 24.21
CA GLY A 807 20.12 -6.90 25.28
C GLY A 807 20.92 -6.50 26.52
N ASN A 808 20.86 -5.21 26.86
CA ASN A 808 21.29 -4.66 28.13
C ASN A 808 20.74 -5.52 29.28
N ARG A 809 21.63 -6.15 30.05
CA ARG A 809 21.33 -6.62 31.40
C ARG A 809 22.31 -5.98 32.36
N SER A 810 21.79 -5.01 33.10
CA SER A 810 22.27 -4.66 34.41
C SER A 810 22.22 -5.92 35.30
N GLY A 811 23.37 -6.35 35.79
CA GLY A 811 23.51 -7.45 36.72
C GLY A 811 24.61 -7.09 37.70
N GLY A 812 24.21 -6.71 38.91
CA GLY A 812 25.10 -6.28 39.97
C GLY A 812 26.17 -7.32 40.32
N ARG A 813 27.34 -6.81 40.69
CA ARG A 813 28.32 -7.54 41.49
C ARG A 813 28.66 -6.71 42.73
N ARG A 814 28.31 -7.26 43.88
CA ARG A 814 28.94 -6.99 45.18
C ARG A 814 30.38 -7.52 45.14
N GLY A 815 31.32 -6.79 45.74
CA GLY A 815 32.55 -7.38 46.27
C GLY A 815 33.77 -6.45 46.32
N GLY A 816 34.09 -5.95 47.52
CA GLY A 816 35.38 -5.33 47.90
C GLY A 816 35.45 -3.82 47.65
N GLY A 817 35.82 -2.93 48.56
CA GLY A 817 36.49 -3.05 49.85
C GLY A 817 37.47 -1.87 49.97
N ARG A 818 37.46 -1.16 51.11
CA ARG A 818 38.24 0.06 51.45
C ARG A 818 37.69 1.33 50.77
N GLY A 819 37.47 2.47 51.41
CA GLY A 819 37.87 3.02 52.70
C GLY A 819 38.02 4.53 52.46
N GLY A 820 37.45 5.39 53.30
CA GLY A 820 37.70 6.84 53.20
C GLY A 820 36.52 7.71 53.59
N ARG A 821 36.68 8.40 54.71
CA ARG A 821 35.82 9.45 55.26
C ARG A 821 35.78 10.68 54.34
N GLY A 822 34.69 11.45 54.39
CA GLY A 822 34.67 12.83 53.88
C GLY A 822 33.29 13.46 53.82
N GLN A 823 32.94 14.25 54.84
CA GLN A 823 31.89 15.26 54.81
C GLN A 823 32.13 16.28 53.69
N GLY A 824 31.08 16.88 53.13
CA GLY A 824 31.23 18.10 52.33
C GLY A 824 29.94 18.57 51.68
N ARG A 825 29.47 19.75 52.11
CA ARG A 825 28.29 20.49 51.63
C ARG A 825 28.53 21.11 50.25
N GLY A 826 27.43 21.51 49.59
CA GLY A 826 27.33 22.85 49.01
C GLY A 826 27.21 22.96 47.48
N HIS A 827 26.16 23.66 47.07
CA HIS A 827 25.94 24.44 45.83
C HIS A 827 27.11 24.61 44.86
N TRP A 828 26.84 24.48 43.55
CA TRP A 828 26.46 25.59 42.65
C TRP A 828 25.58 25.06 41.50
#